data_AF-A0A953MNM5-F1
#
_entry.id   AF-A0A953MNM5-F1
#
_cell.length_a   1.000
_cell.length_b   1.000
_cell.length_c   1.000
_cell.angle_alpha   90.00
_cell.angle_beta   90.00
_cell.angle_gamma   90.00
#
_symmetry.space_group_name_H-M   'P 1'
#
loop_
_entity.id
_entity.type
_entity.pdbx_description
1 polymer ?
#
loop_
_entity_poly.entity_id
_entity_poly.type
_entity_poly.pdbx_seq_one_letter_code
_entity_poly.pdbx_strand_id
1 'polypeptide(L)'
;MLDKWLLKDIQNHLTDKKRCVIIDEQHQIEFLLPIIKEKGYKLFVANDTLAELKIKYEIEKLHKNDKVVIYTTSAIDKLSFIREYCETESHLQITFLNRYITAKVNDELKLTLNLQPEELTAAAIQSIGKGKSYWKNLSANGITGLFGNFEEFVISFISDPQSFNTNNDESVKNIFYELISAHLKIPNINKPTATLASEIVQKTFENILINKDDPFFTKLFEKWCNSKKDFPLLIKKSSEFHLPQSLDVWNVMPNHPFKKIDDEWIKQLSKNINDSDWINSKSILFKERANSSIAKEIGVNYWQALVILVSFDVKNINKINSLDDAVKFYTTEFYKIDSAIRVIYTEFLNDKSLLKPIQEFYENILNTFLEKWFNHFTDYKENQSGLLASLINSDQPNTAIIVGDGVNFEIARSLYLSLQNEFVCSDNFILADYPSETENNMSRLYLSKDEIENEQSKRQLKLSAITKKNINFIYIDDINYSSLYEYLIVISKDVDSLGEKIQQRALKYFDQIKEELSDKIKFLLSIGYKKVYLISDHGFVLTGILEESDKISVSLPDKNINKNERYIWLENSLKYVPNNLVQLEKSYKTYEYILFSKSIRPFKTVGNYGYSNGGITPQELIVPFFSFAKNKTDEFGLNINIINKVELLEVVGNSFVVKLKSEDESDFMKANFRKVILVFLKDGKQFYEGDIFEIKISSVISKEFSFSSYKEFDMILLDSNTRETLDRASVKQKQIRNINL
;
A
#
# COMPACT_ATOMS: atom_id res chain seq x y z
N MET A 1 2.38 19.84 37.76
CA MET A 1 2.62 21.26 38.15
C MET A 1 2.27 21.50 39.60
N LEU A 2 1.35 20.75 40.21
CA LEU A 2 1.08 20.87 41.64
C LEU A 2 2.33 20.65 42.49
N ASP A 3 3.10 19.62 42.14
CA ASP A 3 4.47 19.37 42.59
C ASP A 3 5.36 20.62 42.51
N LYS A 4 5.39 21.29 41.36
CA LYS A 4 6.19 22.50 41.13
C LYS A 4 5.67 23.70 41.93
N TRP A 5 4.36 23.86 42.05
CA TRP A 5 3.75 24.96 42.82
C TRP A 5 4.03 24.81 44.31
N LEU A 6 3.89 23.60 44.85
CA LEU A 6 4.21 23.32 46.26
C LEU A 6 5.70 23.56 46.53
N LEU A 7 6.59 23.06 45.67
CA LEU A 7 8.03 23.28 45.82
C LEU A 7 8.41 24.77 45.72
N LYS A 8 7.76 25.53 44.83
CA LYS A 8 7.95 26.99 44.70
C LYS A 8 7.50 27.69 45.98
N ASP A 9 6.36 27.31 46.54
CA ASP A 9 5.87 27.89 47.79
C ASP A 9 6.81 27.57 48.95
N ILE A 10 7.25 26.32 49.10
CA ILE A 10 8.24 25.91 50.11
C ILE A 10 9.53 26.72 49.94
N GLN A 11 10.02 26.85 48.70
CA GLN A 11 11.22 27.63 48.42
C GLN A 11 11.05 29.10 48.81
N ASN A 12 9.91 29.71 48.48
CA ASN A 12 9.60 31.10 48.82
C ASN A 12 9.63 31.29 50.35
N HIS A 13 8.97 30.40 51.09
CA HIS A 13 8.94 30.43 52.57
C HIS A 13 10.33 30.18 53.18
N LEU A 14 11.21 29.46 52.49
CA LEU A 14 12.59 29.19 52.91
C LEU A 14 13.63 30.13 52.28
N THR A 15 13.24 31.25 51.66
CA THR A 15 14.20 32.16 50.99
C THR A 15 15.17 32.75 52.02
N ASP A 16 14.62 33.40 53.05
CA ASP A 16 15.36 34.06 54.14
C ASP A 16 15.20 33.36 55.50
N LYS A 17 14.57 32.17 55.50
CA LYS A 17 14.24 31.39 56.68
C LYS A 17 14.86 29.99 56.60
N LYS A 18 15.04 29.35 57.75
CA LYS A 18 15.63 27.99 57.84
C LYS A 18 14.59 26.90 58.08
N ARG A 19 13.38 27.25 58.51
CA ARG A 19 12.30 26.31 58.83
C ARG A 19 11.02 26.71 58.11
N CYS A 20 10.32 25.72 57.56
CA CYS A 20 8.97 25.87 57.03
C CYS A 20 8.09 24.73 57.55
N VAL A 21 7.01 25.06 58.25
CA VAL A 21 6.01 24.10 58.72
C VAL A 21 4.85 24.05 57.73
N ILE A 22 4.62 22.91 57.09
CA ILE A 22 3.48 22.65 56.23
C ILE A 22 2.34 22.07 57.08
N ILE A 23 1.21 22.78 57.12
CA ILE A 23 0.04 22.41 57.92
C ILE A 23 -1.06 21.90 56.97
N ASP A 24 -1.37 20.60 57.06
CA ASP A 24 -2.37 19.88 56.26
C ASP A 24 -3.40 19.19 57.16
N GLU A 25 -4.33 19.98 57.67
CA GLU A 25 -5.35 19.54 58.65
C GLU A 25 -6.28 18.43 58.11
N GLN A 26 -6.38 18.30 56.79
CA GLN A 26 -7.29 17.37 56.11
C GLN A 26 -6.59 16.13 55.55
N HIS A 27 -5.27 15.98 55.76
CA HIS A 27 -4.48 14.86 55.23
C HIS A 27 -4.50 14.75 53.70
N GLN A 28 -4.67 15.86 52.99
CA GLN A 28 -4.92 15.83 51.54
C GLN A 28 -3.66 15.95 50.69
N ILE A 29 -2.51 16.37 51.24
CA ILE A 29 -1.27 16.58 50.47
C ILE A 29 -0.14 15.62 50.82
N GLU A 30 -0.42 14.58 51.62
CA GLU A 30 0.57 13.57 52.02
C GLU A 30 1.26 12.91 50.82
N PHE A 31 0.53 12.71 49.72
CA PHE A 31 1.05 12.13 48.47
C PHE A 31 2.18 12.97 47.81
N LEU A 32 2.36 14.24 48.21
CA LEU A 32 3.42 15.13 47.71
C LEU A 32 4.70 15.08 48.56
N LEU A 33 4.68 14.44 49.75
CA LEU A 33 5.84 14.34 50.63
C LEU A 33 7.07 13.68 49.98
N PRO A 34 6.94 12.59 49.20
CA PRO A 34 8.09 12.00 48.51
C PRO A 34 8.79 13.01 47.58
N ILE A 35 8.03 13.87 46.89
CA ILE A 35 8.56 14.87 45.97
C ILE A 35 9.38 15.94 46.72
N ILE A 36 8.93 16.34 47.91
CA ILE A 36 9.67 17.27 48.76
C ILE A 36 11.02 16.66 49.16
N LYS A 37 11.03 15.38 49.53
CA LYS A 37 12.24 14.65 49.91
C LYS A 37 13.20 14.48 48.73
N GLU A 38 12.70 14.11 47.55
CA GLU A 38 13.48 13.99 46.32
C GLU A 38 14.14 15.30 45.89
N LYS A 39 13.51 16.45 46.18
CA LYS A 39 14.10 17.76 45.90
C LYS A 39 15.29 18.12 46.81
N GLY A 40 15.56 17.31 47.83
CA GLY A 40 16.71 17.45 48.73
C GLY A 40 16.41 18.19 50.04
N TYR A 41 15.15 18.48 50.34
CA TYR A 41 14.77 19.06 51.63
C TYR A 41 14.85 18.02 52.76
N LYS A 42 15.31 18.46 53.95
CA LYS A 42 15.21 17.66 55.18
C LYS A 42 13.77 17.69 55.67
N LEU A 43 13.02 16.63 55.36
CA LEU A 43 11.60 16.49 55.68
C LEU A 43 11.39 15.72 56.98
N PHE A 44 10.67 16.30 57.93
CA PHE A 44 10.20 15.65 59.16
C PHE A 44 8.67 15.64 59.22
N VAL A 45 8.07 14.64 59.87
CA VAL A 45 6.60 14.50 60.03
C VAL A 45 6.24 14.52 61.51
N ALA A 46 5.46 15.50 61.96
CA ALA A 46 5.10 15.71 63.37
C ALA A 46 3.58 15.83 63.54
N ASN A 47 2.92 14.74 63.94
CA ASN A 47 1.45 14.69 64.03
C ASN A 47 0.90 14.59 65.46
N ASP A 48 1.79 14.56 66.45
CA ASP A 48 1.45 14.59 67.88
C ASP A 48 2.54 15.31 68.68
N THR A 49 2.23 15.69 69.92
CA THR A 49 3.10 16.46 70.81
C THR A 49 4.44 15.79 71.08
N LEU A 50 4.49 14.44 71.13
CA LEU A 50 5.74 13.71 71.36
C LEU A 50 6.62 13.74 70.11
N ALA A 51 6.02 13.59 68.92
CA ALA A 51 6.70 13.71 67.64
C ALA A 51 7.24 15.13 67.45
N GLU A 52 6.46 16.16 67.78
CA GLU A 52 6.91 17.56 67.76
C GLU A 52 8.16 17.77 68.62
N LEU A 53 8.16 17.29 69.87
CA LEU A 53 9.29 17.43 70.79
C LEU A 53 10.55 16.73 70.28
N LYS A 54 10.41 15.49 69.79
CA LYS A 54 11.52 14.70 69.23
C LYS A 54 12.13 15.38 68.01
N ILE A 55 11.28 15.82 67.08
CA ILE A 55 11.71 16.48 65.85
C ILE A 55 12.37 17.82 66.14
N LYS A 56 11.80 18.63 67.05
CA LYS A 56 12.44 19.89 67.47
C LYS A 56 13.84 19.64 68.03
N TYR A 57 13.99 18.67 68.94
CA TYR A 57 15.29 18.31 69.49
C TYR A 57 16.29 17.90 68.40
N GLU A 58 15.87 17.05 67.45
CA GLU A 58 16.70 16.59 66.35
C GLU A 58 17.11 17.74 65.42
N ILE A 59 16.17 18.60 65.06
CA ILE A 59 16.40 19.76 64.21
C ILE A 59 17.41 20.73 64.84
N GLU A 60 17.25 21.05 66.12
CA GLU A 60 18.15 21.98 66.82
C GLU A 60 19.55 21.39 67.04
N LYS A 61 19.65 20.08 67.21
CA LYS A 61 20.92 19.40 67.48
C LYS A 61 21.71 19.07 66.21
N LEU A 62 21.04 18.56 65.18
CA LEU A 62 21.70 17.97 64.00
C LEU A 62 21.52 18.81 62.73
N HIS A 63 20.48 19.66 62.66
CA HIS A 63 20.09 20.36 61.43
C HIS A 63 20.00 21.88 61.61
N LYS A 64 20.70 22.45 62.60
CA LYS A 64 20.63 23.88 62.96
C LYS A 64 20.86 24.85 61.79
N ASN A 65 21.71 24.47 60.84
CA ASN A 65 22.04 25.30 59.67
C ASN A 65 21.40 24.81 58.36
N ASP A 66 20.72 23.67 58.37
CA ASP A 66 20.08 23.11 57.19
C ASP A 66 18.74 23.82 56.94
N LYS A 67 18.23 23.77 55.70
CA LYS A 67 16.83 24.11 55.40
C LYS A 67 15.95 22.91 55.70
N VAL A 68 15.01 23.08 56.62
CA VAL A 68 14.16 21.99 57.13
C VAL A 68 12.69 22.27 56.84
N VAL A 69 12.00 21.25 56.34
CA VAL A 69 10.55 21.25 56.11
C VAL A 69 9.91 20.29 57.12
N ILE A 70 8.89 20.74 57.82
CA ILE A 70 8.15 19.94 58.79
C ILE A 70 6.72 19.80 58.28
N TYR A 71 6.24 18.59 58.03
CA TYR A 71 4.85 18.31 57.72
C TYR A 71 4.09 17.95 58.99
N THR A 72 2.92 18.56 59.18
CA THR A 72 2.02 18.26 60.30
C THR A 72 0.59 18.29 59.84
N THR A 73 -0.21 17.45 60.49
CA THR A 73 -1.66 17.40 60.28
C THR A 73 -2.43 18.04 61.43
N SER A 74 -1.72 18.56 62.44
CA SER A 74 -2.32 19.27 63.56
C SER A 74 -2.58 20.73 63.17
N ALA A 75 -3.74 21.25 63.54
CA ALA A 75 -4.06 22.66 63.35
C ALA A 75 -3.07 23.56 64.11
N ILE A 76 -2.81 24.77 63.58
CA ILE A 76 -1.75 25.68 64.08
C ILE A 76 -1.90 26.03 65.56
N ASP A 77 -3.14 26.15 66.04
CA ASP A 77 -3.48 26.47 67.42
C ASP A 77 -3.26 25.30 68.38
N LYS A 78 -3.20 24.07 67.85
CA LYS A 78 -2.95 22.82 68.59
C LYS A 78 -1.48 22.41 68.60
N LEU A 79 -0.63 23.06 67.79
CA LEU A 79 0.81 22.84 67.81
C LEU A 79 1.42 23.34 69.13
N SER A 80 2.43 22.62 69.62
CA SER A 80 3.09 22.87 70.89
C SER A 80 4.53 23.31 70.68
N PHE A 81 5.44 22.38 70.42
CA PHE A 81 6.88 22.63 70.33
C PHE A 81 7.31 23.20 68.98
N ILE A 82 6.69 22.77 67.87
CA ILE A 82 7.02 23.28 66.54
C ILE A 82 6.24 24.55 66.17
N ARG A 83 5.23 24.94 66.97
CA ARG A 83 4.48 26.19 66.81
C ARG A 83 5.38 27.42 66.79
N GLU A 84 6.42 27.40 67.62
CA GLU A 84 7.45 28.45 67.63
C GLU A 84 8.05 28.68 66.24
N TYR A 85 8.26 27.63 65.43
CA TYR A 85 8.75 27.78 64.05
C TYR A 85 7.72 28.43 63.13
N CYS A 86 6.42 28.17 63.34
CA CYS A 86 5.38 28.86 62.57
C CYS A 86 5.35 30.36 62.85
N GLU A 87 5.66 30.77 64.09
CA GLU A 87 5.62 32.17 64.55
C GLU A 87 6.93 32.94 64.30
N THR A 88 8.08 32.28 64.41
CA THR A 88 9.43 32.90 64.28
C THR A 88 10.06 32.74 62.90
N GLU A 89 9.74 31.65 62.20
CA GLU A 89 10.31 31.30 60.90
C GLU A 89 9.26 31.47 59.79
N SER A 90 8.66 30.37 59.35
CA SER A 90 7.64 30.37 58.30
C SER A 90 6.74 29.14 58.41
N HIS A 91 5.51 29.27 57.92
CA HIS A 91 4.59 28.15 57.75
C HIS A 91 3.78 28.30 56.47
N LEU A 92 3.41 27.17 55.87
CA LEU A 92 2.52 27.08 54.71
C LEU A 92 1.27 26.30 55.14
N GLN A 93 0.15 26.98 55.29
CA GLN A 93 -1.11 26.35 55.68
C GLN A 93 -1.95 26.01 54.44
N ILE A 94 -2.28 24.72 54.28
CA ILE A 94 -3.15 24.20 53.22
C ILE A 94 -4.37 23.56 53.91
N THR A 95 -5.36 24.39 54.24
CA THR A 95 -6.58 23.93 54.95
C THR A 95 -7.48 23.06 54.09
N PHE A 96 -7.58 23.36 52.79
CA PHE A 96 -8.34 22.56 51.83
C PHE A 96 -7.59 22.48 50.51
N LEU A 97 -7.30 21.27 50.04
CA LEU A 97 -6.52 21.06 48.82
C LEU A 97 -7.22 21.62 47.58
N ASN A 98 -8.54 21.44 47.47
CA ASN A 98 -9.33 21.96 46.35
C ASN A 98 -9.21 23.50 46.21
N ARG A 99 -9.23 24.23 47.33
CA ARG A 99 -9.04 25.70 47.34
C ARG A 99 -7.64 26.08 46.93
N TYR A 100 -6.63 25.36 47.44
CA TYR A 100 -5.23 25.58 47.08
C TYR A 100 -5.01 25.38 45.57
N ILE A 101 -5.53 24.29 44.99
CA ILE A 101 -5.42 24.02 43.54
C ILE A 101 -6.10 25.12 42.73
N THR A 102 -7.34 25.48 43.06
CA THR A 102 -8.10 26.50 42.32
C THR A 102 -7.40 27.85 42.36
N ALA A 103 -6.86 28.24 43.52
CA ALA A 103 -6.06 29.46 43.65
C ALA A 103 -4.80 29.40 42.76
N LYS A 104 -4.01 28.32 42.81
CA LYS A 104 -2.80 28.18 42.00
C LYS A 104 -3.07 28.18 40.49
N VAL A 105 -4.12 27.50 40.06
CA VAL A 105 -4.51 27.45 38.65
C VAL A 105 -4.96 28.84 38.17
N ASN A 106 -5.70 29.58 39.00
CA ASN A 106 -6.09 30.95 38.66
C ASN A 106 -4.89 31.90 38.66
N ASP A 107 -4.13 31.94 39.74
CA ASP A 107 -3.05 32.90 39.93
C ASP A 107 -1.93 32.74 38.90
N GLU A 108 -1.48 31.50 38.70
CA GLU A 108 -0.31 31.19 37.86
C GLU A 108 -0.68 30.95 36.39
N LEU A 109 -1.88 30.43 36.10
CA LEU A 109 -2.27 30.07 34.72
C LEU A 109 -3.38 30.93 34.13
N LYS A 110 -4.09 31.73 34.95
CA LYS A 110 -5.26 32.53 34.57
C LYS A 110 -6.38 31.65 33.98
N LEU A 111 -6.59 30.48 34.57
CA LEU A 111 -7.62 29.52 34.20
C LEU A 111 -8.64 29.35 35.32
N THR A 112 -9.87 29.00 34.96
CA THR A 112 -10.93 28.63 35.90
C THR A 112 -11.25 27.15 35.73
N LEU A 113 -11.35 26.43 36.85
CA LEU A 113 -11.77 25.03 36.88
C LEU A 113 -13.21 24.94 37.39
N ASN A 114 -14.05 24.19 36.69
CA ASN A 114 -15.41 23.88 37.12
C ASN A 114 -15.50 22.38 37.42
N LEU A 115 -14.97 21.99 38.58
CA LEU A 115 -14.83 20.61 39.04
C LEU A 115 -15.25 20.51 40.51
N GLN A 116 -15.82 19.38 40.92
CA GLN A 116 -16.15 19.07 42.30
C GLN A 116 -14.87 18.84 43.14
N PRO A 117 -14.94 18.94 44.48
CA PRO A 117 -13.76 18.76 45.35
C PRO A 117 -13.03 17.43 45.15
N GLU A 118 -13.75 16.33 44.95
CA GLU A 118 -13.20 15.00 44.73
C GLU A 118 -12.48 14.90 43.37
N GLU A 119 -13.09 15.47 42.33
CA GLU A 119 -12.52 15.58 40.98
C GLU A 119 -11.23 16.42 40.97
N LEU A 120 -11.20 17.52 41.72
CA LEU A 120 -10.01 18.37 41.88
C LEU A 120 -8.86 17.61 42.55
N THR A 121 -9.18 16.76 43.52
CA THR A 121 -8.18 15.94 44.22
C THR A 121 -7.58 14.90 43.27
N ALA A 122 -8.40 14.18 42.51
CA ALA A 122 -7.94 13.23 41.51
C ALA A 122 -7.10 13.90 40.41
N ALA A 123 -7.53 15.08 39.93
CA ALA A 123 -6.78 15.90 38.98
C ALA A 123 -5.43 16.37 39.55
N ALA A 124 -5.38 16.71 40.83
CA ALA A 124 -4.15 17.10 41.51
C ALA A 124 -3.11 15.97 41.54
N ILE A 125 -3.52 14.76 41.94
CA ILE A 125 -2.67 13.57 41.96
C ILE A 125 -2.13 13.30 40.54
N GLN A 126 -3.02 13.31 39.55
CA GLN A 126 -2.65 13.10 38.15
C GLN A 126 -1.81 14.24 37.54
N SER A 127 -1.74 15.40 38.18
CA SER A 127 -0.97 16.55 37.67
C SER A 127 0.53 16.48 37.96
N ILE A 128 0.99 15.54 38.80
CA ILE A 128 2.41 15.39 39.16
C ILE A 128 3.24 15.17 37.87
N GLY A 129 4.34 15.90 37.72
CA GLY A 129 5.15 15.87 36.50
C GLY A 129 4.52 16.52 35.26
N LYS A 130 3.20 16.71 35.22
CA LYS A 130 2.50 17.33 34.08
C LYS A 130 2.66 18.85 34.06
N GLY A 131 2.55 19.45 32.86
CA GLY A 131 2.78 20.88 32.61
C GLY A 131 1.50 21.72 32.48
N LYS A 132 1.64 22.94 31.96
CA LYS A 132 0.53 23.90 31.75
C LYS A 132 -0.54 23.37 30.79
N SER A 133 -0.14 22.55 29.81
CA SER A 133 -1.05 21.93 28.84
C SER A 133 -2.12 21.05 29.50
N TYR A 134 -1.76 20.30 30.54
CA TYR A 134 -2.69 19.45 31.29
C TYR A 134 -3.82 20.26 31.94
N TRP A 135 -3.47 21.33 32.66
CA TRP A 135 -4.45 22.20 33.32
C TRP A 135 -5.30 22.99 32.33
N LYS A 136 -4.72 23.42 31.20
CA LYS A 136 -5.51 23.98 30.09
C LYS A 136 -6.54 22.99 29.57
N ASN A 137 -6.17 21.72 29.42
CA ASN A 137 -7.07 20.67 28.96
C ASN A 137 -8.22 20.43 29.93
N LEU A 138 -7.93 20.33 31.23
CA LEU A 138 -8.95 20.22 32.29
C LEU A 138 -9.89 21.43 32.32
N SER A 139 -9.38 22.65 32.17
CA SER A 139 -10.20 23.87 32.13
C SER A 139 -11.13 23.90 30.92
N ALA A 140 -10.66 23.42 29.75
CA ALA A 140 -11.43 23.40 28.53
C ALA A 140 -12.47 22.26 28.45
N ASN A 141 -12.11 21.07 28.93
CA ASN A 141 -12.88 19.83 28.73
C ASN A 141 -13.53 19.28 30.02
N GLY A 142 -13.43 20.00 31.13
CA GLY A 142 -13.90 19.55 32.44
C GLY A 142 -13.20 18.26 32.88
N ILE A 143 -13.94 17.40 33.58
CA ILE A 143 -13.39 16.18 34.19
C ILE A 143 -12.85 15.17 33.15
N THR A 144 -13.40 15.15 31.94
CA THR A 144 -12.88 14.31 30.84
C THR A 144 -11.44 14.69 30.45
N GLY A 145 -11.05 15.95 30.70
CA GLY A 145 -9.70 16.44 30.48
C GLY A 145 -8.63 15.75 31.35
N LEU A 146 -9.04 15.05 32.43
CA LEU A 146 -8.17 14.21 33.26
C LEU A 146 -7.45 13.15 32.42
N PHE A 147 -8.14 12.62 31.42
CA PHE A 147 -7.70 11.56 30.53
C PHE A 147 -7.03 12.09 29.24
N GLY A 148 -6.77 13.40 29.17
CA GLY A 148 -6.24 14.02 27.95
C GLY A 148 -7.31 14.03 26.86
N ASN A 149 -7.17 13.14 25.89
CA ASN A 149 -8.15 12.86 24.88
C ASN A 149 -8.99 11.65 25.33
N PHE A 150 -10.20 11.92 25.81
CA PHE A 150 -11.00 10.91 26.49
C PHE A 150 -11.32 9.70 25.60
N GLU A 151 -11.64 9.91 24.33
CA GLU A 151 -11.94 8.81 23.43
C GLU A 151 -10.70 7.94 23.14
N GLU A 152 -9.52 8.54 22.93
CA GLU A 152 -8.26 7.78 22.76
C GLU A 152 -7.87 7.01 24.02
N PHE A 153 -8.16 7.59 25.19
CA PHE A 153 -8.00 6.89 26.46
C PHE A 153 -8.93 5.69 26.57
N VAL A 154 -10.19 5.83 26.15
CA VAL A 154 -11.16 4.73 26.11
C VAL A 154 -10.74 3.64 25.13
N ILE A 155 -10.20 3.99 23.96
CA ILE A 155 -9.64 3.01 23.02
C ILE A 155 -8.46 2.26 23.65
N SER A 156 -7.58 2.97 24.36
CA SER A 156 -6.45 2.36 25.09
C SER A 156 -6.96 1.42 26.20
N PHE A 157 -8.02 1.80 26.90
CA PHE A 157 -8.70 0.95 27.88
C PHE A 157 -9.29 -0.31 27.23
N ILE A 158 -9.94 -0.19 26.07
CA ILE A 158 -10.47 -1.35 25.32
C ILE A 158 -9.33 -2.30 24.91
N SER A 159 -8.17 -1.75 24.54
CA SER A 159 -7.00 -2.53 24.13
C SER A 159 -6.36 -3.30 25.28
N ASP A 160 -6.28 -2.70 26.47
CA ASP A 160 -5.72 -3.35 27.66
C ASP A 160 -6.49 -2.97 28.93
N PRO A 161 -7.66 -3.59 29.17
CA PRO A 161 -8.48 -3.29 30.34
C PRO A 161 -7.82 -3.70 31.66
N GLN A 162 -6.81 -4.57 31.64
CA GLN A 162 -6.14 -5.05 32.85
C GLN A 162 -5.09 -4.05 33.33
N SER A 163 -4.33 -3.45 32.41
CA SER A 163 -3.36 -2.39 32.75
C SER A 163 -4.02 -1.20 33.44
N PHE A 164 -5.26 -0.87 33.08
CA PHE A 164 -6.02 0.22 33.69
C PHE A 164 -6.16 0.06 35.21
N ASN A 165 -6.39 -1.18 35.68
CA ASN A 165 -6.49 -1.47 37.10
C ASN A 165 -5.14 -1.37 37.84
N THR A 166 -4.03 -1.62 37.16
CA THR A 166 -2.70 -1.62 37.77
C THR A 166 -2.09 -0.22 37.82
N ASN A 167 -2.37 0.60 36.80
CA ASN A 167 -1.63 1.85 36.56
C ASN A 167 -2.35 3.11 37.05
N ASN A 168 -3.58 3.00 37.53
CA ASN A 168 -4.38 4.16 37.97
C ASN A 168 -4.74 4.08 39.45
N ASP A 169 -4.85 5.24 40.07
CA ASP A 169 -5.35 5.40 41.44
C ASP A 169 -6.86 5.09 41.50
N GLU A 170 -7.35 4.65 42.67
CA GLU A 170 -8.77 4.30 42.88
C GLU A 170 -9.72 5.48 42.57
N SER A 171 -9.31 6.71 42.90
CA SER A 171 -10.08 7.91 42.58
C SER A 171 -10.27 8.12 41.07
N VAL A 172 -9.20 7.90 40.29
CA VAL A 172 -9.21 8.03 38.82
C VAL A 172 -10.05 6.93 38.19
N LYS A 173 -10.00 5.71 38.74
CA LYS A 173 -10.85 4.59 38.30
C LYS A 173 -12.31 4.92 38.49
N ASN A 174 -12.69 5.37 39.69
CA ASN A 174 -14.10 5.68 40.01
C ASN A 174 -14.67 6.75 39.07
N ILE A 175 -13.91 7.81 38.79
CA ILE A 175 -14.29 8.86 37.82
C ILE A 175 -14.47 8.27 36.42
N PHE A 176 -13.54 7.42 35.96
CA PHE A 176 -13.66 6.78 34.65
C PHE A 176 -14.92 5.89 34.55
N TYR A 177 -15.17 5.07 35.57
CA TYR A 177 -16.35 4.22 35.63
C TYR A 177 -17.64 5.05 35.60
N GLU A 178 -17.70 6.14 36.37
CA GLU A 178 -18.85 7.04 36.39
C GLU A 178 -19.13 7.65 35.02
N LEU A 179 -18.09 8.18 34.36
CA LEU A 179 -18.22 8.77 33.02
C LEU A 179 -18.69 7.76 31.98
N ILE A 180 -18.11 6.56 31.96
CA ILE A 180 -18.50 5.52 31.02
C ILE A 180 -19.91 4.99 31.31
N SER A 181 -20.26 4.76 32.57
CA SER A 181 -21.60 4.34 32.97
C SER A 181 -22.66 5.38 32.57
N ALA A 182 -22.34 6.67 32.68
CA ALA A 182 -23.21 7.75 32.19
C ALA A 182 -23.44 7.67 30.67
N HIS A 183 -22.38 7.48 29.88
CA HIS A 183 -22.50 7.29 28.42
C HIS A 183 -23.26 6.01 28.05
N LEU A 184 -23.00 4.91 28.75
CA LEU A 184 -23.69 3.63 28.54
C LEU A 184 -25.14 3.66 29.04
N LYS A 185 -25.53 4.67 29.83
CA LYS A 185 -26.84 4.79 30.50
C LYS A 185 -27.16 3.58 31.38
N ILE A 186 -26.14 3.07 32.08
CA ILE A 186 -26.23 1.96 33.03
C ILE A 186 -25.89 2.42 34.44
N PRO A 187 -26.38 1.75 35.49
CA PRO A 187 -25.97 2.03 36.85
C PRO A 187 -24.45 1.88 37.02
N ASN A 188 -23.82 2.77 37.79
CA ASN A 188 -22.42 2.66 38.15
C ASN A 188 -22.24 1.49 39.13
N ILE A 189 -21.85 0.34 38.60
CA ILE A 189 -21.58 -0.89 39.34
C ILE A 189 -20.12 -1.25 39.06
N ASN A 190 -19.39 -1.67 40.09
CA ASN A 190 -17.99 -2.09 39.99
C ASN A 190 -17.90 -3.42 39.20
N LYS A 191 -17.96 -3.32 37.86
CA LYS A 191 -17.89 -4.44 36.93
C LYS A 191 -16.43 -4.78 36.59
N PRO A 192 -16.12 -6.05 36.26
CA PRO A 192 -14.81 -6.41 35.71
C PRO A 192 -14.46 -5.53 34.50
N THR A 193 -13.21 -5.05 34.41
CA THR A 193 -12.77 -4.14 33.35
C THR A 193 -12.97 -4.72 31.94
N ALA A 194 -12.74 -6.03 31.78
CA ALA A 194 -12.96 -6.72 30.51
C ALA A 194 -14.45 -6.74 30.09
N THR A 195 -15.37 -6.87 31.05
CA THR A 195 -16.81 -6.80 30.80
C THR A 195 -17.19 -5.39 30.36
N LEU A 196 -16.71 -4.36 31.07
CA LEU A 196 -16.99 -2.97 30.70
C LEU A 196 -16.44 -2.62 29.31
N ALA A 197 -15.21 -3.03 29.00
CA ALA A 197 -14.62 -2.85 27.67
C ALA A 197 -15.50 -3.49 26.58
N SER A 198 -16.03 -4.69 26.82
CA SER A 198 -16.92 -5.37 25.87
C SER A 198 -18.25 -4.65 25.70
N GLU A 199 -18.83 -4.11 26.78
CA GLU A 199 -20.05 -3.29 26.73
C GLU A 199 -19.84 -1.97 25.96
N ILE A 200 -18.69 -1.30 26.14
CA ILE A 200 -18.33 -0.11 25.36
C ILE A 200 -18.24 -0.46 23.86
N VAL A 201 -17.54 -1.54 23.50
CA VAL A 201 -17.41 -2.00 22.11
C VAL A 201 -18.78 -2.30 21.52
N GLN A 202 -19.60 -3.07 22.24
CA GLN A 202 -20.97 -3.39 21.81
C GLN A 202 -21.78 -2.12 21.58
N LYS A 203 -21.77 -1.17 22.53
CA LYS A 203 -22.54 0.07 22.40
C LYS A 203 -22.04 0.94 21.26
N THR A 204 -20.73 0.99 21.05
CA THR A 204 -20.10 1.71 19.93
C THR A 204 -20.58 1.15 18.60
N PHE A 205 -20.61 -0.18 18.45
CA PHE A 205 -21.07 -0.85 17.24
C PHE A 205 -22.58 -0.73 17.02
N GLU A 206 -23.39 -0.84 18.08
CA GLU A 206 -24.83 -0.58 18.00
C GLU A 206 -25.14 0.87 17.59
N ASN A 207 -24.35 1.83 18.08
CA ASN A 207 -24.49 3.25 17.74
C ASN A 207 -24.28 3.51 16.25
N ILE A 208 -23.23 2.92 15.65
CA ILE A 208 -22.96 3.10 14.22
C ILE A 208 -23.93 2.31 13.31
N LEU A 209 -24.55 1.23 13.82
CA LEU A 209 -25.46 0.38 13.04
C LEU A 209 -26.92 0.82 13.10
N ILE A 210 -27.42 1.15 14.30
CA ILE A 210 -28.86 1.34 14.57
C ILE A 210 -29.15 2.71 15.17
N ASN A 211 -28.30 3.15 16.10
CA ASN A 211 -28.64 4.22 17.04
C ASN A 211 -27.72 5.43 16.85
N LYS A 212 -27.82 6.13 15.70
CA LYS A 212 -26.88 7.16 15.24
C LYS A 212 -26.81 8.46 16.08
N ASP A 213 -27.36 8.45 17.28
CA ASP A 213 -27.69 9.67 18.05
C ASP A 213 -26.79 9.92 19.26
N ASP A 214 -25.83 9.04 19.61
CA ASP A 214 -24.88 9.33 20.70
C ASP A 214 -23.56 9.93 20.17
N PRO A 215 -23.28 11.22 20.42
CA PRO A 215 -22.08 11.88 19.89
C PRO A 215 -20.77 11.29 20.43
N PHE A 216 -20.79 10.73 21.64
CA PHE A 216 -19.57 10.17 22.24
C PHE A 216 -19.15 8.89 21.50
N PHE A 217 -20.07 7.95 21.29
CA PHE A 217 -19.75 6.70 20.59
C PHE A 217 -19.41 6.93 19.11
N THR A 218 -20.03 7.92 18.45
CA THR A 218 -19.66 8.33 17.10
C THR A 218 -18.22 8.83 17.04
N LYS A 219 -17.84 9.76 17.93
CA LYS A 219 -16.49 10.31 17.98
C LYS A 219 -15.44 9.29 18.44
N LEU A 220 -15.83 8.36 19.32
CA LEU A 220 -15.00 7.23 19.73
C LEU A 220 -14.68 6.34 18.53
N PHE A 221 -15.70 5.98 17.75
CA PHE A 221 -15.52 5.19 16.54
C PHE A 221 -14.65 5.90 15.50
N GLU A 222 -14.91 7.18 15.21
CA GLU A 222 -14.10 7.98 14.28
C GLU A 222 -12.62 8.02 14.66
N LYS A 223 -12.32 8.22 15.95
CA LYS A 223 -10.93 8.20 16.44
C LYS A 223 -10.33 6.81 16.38
N TRP A 224 -11.12 5.76 16.62
CA TRP A 224 -10.65 4.39 16.51
C TRP A 224 -10.28 4.04 15.06
N CYS A 225 -11.10 4.46 14.09
CA CYS A 225 -10.78 4.30 12.67
C CYS A 225 -9.51 5.04 12.25
N ASN A 226 -9.26 6.23 12.81
CA ASN A 226 -8.08 7.02 12.49
C ASN A 226 -6.81 6.59 13.26
N SER A 227 -6.92 5.68 14.23
CA SER A 227 -5.76 5.19 15.00
C SER A 227 -5.08 4.03 14.28
N LYS A 228 -3.96 4.30 13.60
CA LYS A 228 -3.12 3.23 13.00
C LYS A 228 -2.71 2.14 14.00
N LYS A 229 -2.52 2.51 15.27
CA LYS A 229 -2.13 1.60 16.34
C LYS A 229 -3.27 0.65 16.72
N ASP A 230 -4.49 1.18 16.84
CA ASP A 230 -5.62 0.45 17.42
C ASP A 230 -6.62 -0.08 16.36
N PHE A 231 -6.45 0.31 15.09
CA PHE A 231 -7.26 -0.17 13.97
C PHE A 231 -7.29 -1.70 13.83
N PRO A 232 -6.18 -2.45 13.99
CA PRO A 232 -6.23 -3.91 13.94
C PRO A 232 -7.17 -4.51 15.01
N LEU A 233 -7.26 -3.88 16.18
CA LEU A 233 -8.18 -4.29 17.23
C LEU A 233 -9.64 -3.99 16.85
N LEU A 234 -9.91 -2.86 16.18
CA LEU A 234 -11.24 -2.54 15.65
C LEU A 234 -11.73 -3.64 14.72
N ILE A 235 -10.88 -4.06 13.77
CA ILE A 235 -11.22 -5.09 12.79
C ILE A 235 -11.43 -6.45 13.45
N LYS A 236 -10.58 -6.81 14.42
CA LYS A 236 -10.79 -8.02 15.22
C LYS A 236 -12.16 -7.98 15.91
N LYS A 237 -12.48 -6.88 16.59
CA LYS A 237 -13.74 -6.72 17.32
C LYS A 237 -14.95 -6.68 16.39
N SER A 238 -14.86 -6.04 15.23
CA SER A 238 -15.96 -6.01 14.26
C SER A 238 -16.26 -7.39 13.68
N SER A 239 -15.24 -8.25 13.52
CA SER A 239 -15.42 -9.63 13.04
C SER A 239 -16.11 -10.54 14.07
N GLU A 240 -15.78 -10.37 15.36
CA GLU A 240 -16.36 -11.08 16.51
C GLU A 240 -17.80 -10.62 16.79
N PHE A 241 -18.17 -9.40 16.39
CA PHE A 241 -19.48 -8.83 16.66
C PHE A 241 -20.60 -9.56 15.92
N HIS A 242 -21.69 -9.82 16.64
CA HIS A 242 -22.94 -10.38 16.09
C HIS A 242 -23.85 -9.24 15.64
N LEU A 243 -24.17 -9.20 14.35
CA LEU A 243 -25.09 -8.20 13.82
C LEU A 243 -26.50 -8.42 14.39
N PRO A 244 -27.22 -7.35 14.78
CA PRO A 244 -28.60 -7.46 15.23
C PRO A 244 -29.51 -8.07 14.15
N GLN A 245 -30.36 -9.03 14.53
CA GLN A 245 -31.24 -9.72 13.56
C GLN A 245 -32.24 -8.80 12.87
N SER A 246 -32.66 -7.72 13.52
CA SER A 246 -33.58 -6.72 12.99
C SER A 246 -32.88 -5.59 12.21
N LEU A 247 -31.56 -5.69 11.98
CA LEU A 247 -30.80 -4.66 11.28
C LEU A 247 -31.22 -4.60 9.81
N ASP A 248 -31.72 -3.44 9.38
CA ASP A 248 -31.75 -3.12 7.95
C ASP A 248 -30.34 -2.73 7.51
N VAL A 249 -29.67 -3.66 6.84
CA VAL A 249 -28.30 -3.47 6.36
C VAL A 249 -28.16 -2.25 5.45
N TRP A 250 -29.21 -1.81 4.75
CA TRP A 250 -29.15 -0.66 3.84
C TRP A 250 -29.15 0.70 4.54
N ASN A 251 -29.50 0.75 5.83
CA ASN A 251 -29.45 1.98 6.61
C ASN A 251 -28.08 2.22 7.27
N VAL A 252 -27.17 1.26 7.14
CA VAL A 252 -25.81 1.35 7.69
C VAL A 252 -24.98 2.32 6.86
N MET A 253 -24.21 3.17 7.54
CA MET A 253 -23.35 4.15 6.87
C MET A 253 -22.23 3.45 6.08
N PRO A 254 -21.86 3.91 4.87
CA PRO A 254 -20.83 3.26 4.05
C PRO A 254 -19.44 3.15 4.70
N ASN A 255 -19.11 4.01 5.66
CA ASN A 255 -17.84 3.98 6.36
C ASN A 255 -17.87 3.06 7.59
N HIS A 256 -18.26 1.79 7.41
CA HIS A 256 -18.32 0.79 8.48
C HIS A 256 -17.20 -0.28 8.38
N PRO A 257 -16.83 -0.97 9.48
CA PRO A 257 -15.77 -1.99 9.49
C PRO A 257 -16.28 -3.44 9.32
N PHE A 258 -17.58 -3.66 9.14
CA PHE A 258 -18.19 -4.99 9.13
C PHE A 258 -18.27 -5.64 7.72
N LYS A 259 -17.35 -6.56 7.40
CA LYS A 259 -17.41 -7.32 6.13
C LYS A 259 -18.72 -8.11 5.94
N LYS A 260 -19.34 -8.58 7.04
CA LYS A 260 -20.65 -9.26 7.02
C LYS A 260 -21.77 -8.41 6.40
N ILE A 261 -21.67 -7.08 6.49
CA ILE A 261 -22.65 -6.16 5.88
C ILE A 261 -22.39 -6.06 4.37
N ASP A 262 -21.12 -5.97 3.97
CA ASP A 262 -20.75 -6.02 2.55
C ASP A 262 -21.23 -7.33 1.90
N ASP A 263 -21.04 -8.46 2.58
CA ASP A 263 -21.51 -9.77 2.09
C ASP A 263 -23.02 -9.78 1.83
N GLU A 264 -23.82 -9.15 2.72
CA GLU A 264 -25.27 -9.07 2.55
C GLU A 264 -25.68 -8.07 1.46
N TRP A 265 -25.01 -6.91 1.40
CA TRP A 265 -25.22 -5.93 0.33
C TRP A 265 -24.97 -6.53 -1.05
N ILE A 266 -23.90 -7.30 -1.23
CA ILE A 266 -23.57 -7.91 -2.52
C ILE A 266 -24.53 -9.03 -2.86
N LYS A 267 -24.94 -9.86 -1.90
CA LYS A 267 -25.96 -10.89 -2.12
C LYS A 267 -27.26 -10.28 -2.64
N GLN A 268 -27.69 -9.17 -2.05
CA GLN A 268 -28.89 -8.47 -2.48
C GLN A 268 -28.69 -7.74 -3.82
N LEU A 269 -27.53 -7.12 -4.04
CA LEU A 269 -27.18 -6.53 -5.34
C LEU A 269 -27.20 -7.59 -6.46
N SER A 270 -26.57 -8.74 -6.25
CA SER A 270 -26.52 -9.84 -7.20
C SER A 270 -27.93 -10.32 -7.58
N LYS A 271 -28.82 -10.49 -6.59
CA LYS A 271 -30.23 -10.87 -6.84
C LYS A 271 -31.01 -9.82 -7.64
N ASN A 272 -30.70 -8.54 -7.46
CA ASN A 272 -31.42 -7.42 -8.08
C ASN A 272 -30.61 -6.78 -9.23
N ILE A 273 -29.58 -7.44 -9.76
CA ILE A 273 -28.62 -6.84 -10.70
C ILE A 273 -29.26 -6.39 -12.02
N ASN A 274 -30.42 -6.96 -12.37
CA ASN A 274 -31.19 -6.60 -13.57
C ASN A 274 -32.28 -5.55 -13.29
N ASP A 275 -32.49 -5.14 -12.04
CA ASP A 275 -33.46 -4.10 -11.66
C ASP A 275 -32.77 -2.73 -11.59
N SER A 276 -32.92 -1.96 -12.67
CA SER A 276 -32.31 -0.63 -12.79
C SER A 276 -32.83 0.36 -11.76
N ASP A 277 -34.11 0.29 -11.38
CA ASP A 277 -34.69 1.20 -10.39
C ASP A 277 -34.16 0.89 -9.00
N TRP A 278 -34.04 -0.40 -8.66
CA TRP A 278 -33.42 -0.85 -7.42
C TRP A 278 -31.95 -0.40 -7.34
N ILE A 279 -31.14 -0.62 -8.38
CA ILE A 279 -29.74 -0.20 -8.43
C ILE A 279 -29.63 1.32 -8.26
N ASN A 280 -30.43 2.09 -9.00
CA ASN A 280 -30.41 3.54 -8.93
C ASN A 280 -30.75 4.04 -7.51
N SER A 281 -31.72 3.41 -6.84
CA SER A 281 -32.10 3.74 -5.46
C SER A 281 -30.98 3.55 -4.43
N LYS A 282 -30.00 2.67 -4.71
CA LYS A 282 -28.86 2.36 -3.83
C LYS A 282 -27.51 2.90 -4.33
N SER A 283 -27.50 3.54 -5.50
CA SER A 283 -26.28 3.94 -6.22
C SER A 283 -25.35 4.86 -5.41
N ILE A 284 -25.91 5.80 -4.63
CA ILE A 284 -25.14 6.70 -3.76
C ILE A 284 -24.36 5.89 -2.73
N LEU A 285 -25.03 4.94 -2.07
CA LEU A 285 -24.43 4.12 -1.01
C LEU A 285 -23.25 3.29 -1.52
N PHE A 286 -23.39 2.61 -2.66
CA PHE A 286 -22.30 1.82 -3.23
C PHE A 286 -21.13 2.69 -3.69
N LYS A 287 -21.40 3.89 -4.25
CA LYS A 287 -20.36 4.84 -4.64
C LYS A 287 -19.60 5.38 -3.44
N GLU A 288 -20.29 5.68 -2.34
CA GLU A 288 -19.65 6.08 -1.08
C GLU A 288 -18.84 4.92 -0.49
N ARG A 289 -19.37 3.69 -0.53
CA ARG A 289 -18.64 2.49 -0.05
C ARG A 289 -17.38 2.22 -0.87
N ALA A 290 -17.47 2.30 -2.20
CA ALA A 290 -16.32 2.16 -3.11
C ALA A 290 -15.20 3.17 -2.84
N ASN A 291 -15.53 4.34 -2.28
CA ASN A 291 -14.58 5.39 -1.93
C ASN A 291 -14.16 5.38 -0.44
N SER A 292 -14.73 4.50 0.39
CA SER A 292 -14.43 4.43 1.82
C SER A 292 -12.98 3.98 2.05
N SER A 293 -12.26 4.71 2.91
CA SER A 293 -10.93 4.32 3.37
C SER A 293 -10.98 3.02 4.18
N ILE A 294 -11.98 2.88 5.06
CA ILE A 294 -12.17 1.68 5.87
C ILE A 294 -12.41 0.46 4.97
N ALA A 295 -13.25 0.58 3.93
CA ALA A 295 -13.48 -0.52 2.98
C ALA A 295 -12.15 -1.02 2.38
N LYS A 296 -11.27 -0.09 1.98
CA LYS A 296 -9.96 -0.42 1.43
C LYS A 296 -9.05 -1.11 2.46
N GLU A 297 -9.01 -0.59 3.68
CA GLU A 297 -8.18 -1.14 4.76
C GLU A 297 -8.60 -2.55 5.19
N ILE A 298 -9.89 -2.90 5.07
CA ILE A 298 -10.40 -4.25 5.38
C ILE A 298 -10.39 -5.19 4.17
N GLY A 299 -9.80 -4.79 3.04
CA GLY A 299 -9.68 -5.61 1.84
C GLY A 299 -10.97 -5.72 1.00
N VAL A 300 -11.96 -4.84 1.22
CA VAL A 300 -13.23 -4.81 0.49
C VAL A 300 -13.12 -3.83 -0.70
N ASN A 301 -12.18 -4.14 -1.59
CA ASN A 301 -11.82 -3.30 -2.74
C ASN A 301 -12.72 -3.53 -3.97
N TYR A 302 -13.45 -4.64 -4.02
CA TYR A 302 -14.27 -5.04 -5.17
C TYR A 302 -15.50 -4.12 -5.40
N TRP A 303 -15.89 -3.28 -4.44
CA TRP A 303 -17.01 -2.34 -4.63
C TRP A 303 -16.75 -1.35 -5.74
N GLN A 304 -15.49 -0.93 -5.94
CA GLN A 304 -15.15 -0.06 -7.06
C GLN A 304 -15.43 -0.75 -8.41
N ALA A 305 -15.11 -2.02 -8.52
CA ALA A 305 -15.42 -2.83 -9.71
C ALA A 305 -16.93 -3.03 -9.89
N LEU A 306 -17.67 -3.33 -8.83
CA LEU A 306 -19.13 -3.45 -8.90
C LEU A 306 -19.79 -2.16 -9.36
N VAL A 307 -19.38 -1.01 -8.82
CA VAL A 307 -19.89 0.32 -9.23
C VAL A 307 -19.62 0.59 -10.70
N ILE A 308 -18.42 0.30 -11.20
CA ILE A 308 -18.05 0.45 -12.61
C ILE A 308 -18.99 -0.39 -13.49
N LEU A 309 -19.23 -1.64 -13.12
CA LEU A 309 -20.08 -2.55 -13.88
C LEU A 309 -21.55 -2.10 -13.91
N VAL A 310 -22.15 -1.83 -12.75
CA VAL A 310 -23.59 -1.50 -12.67
C VAL A 310 -23.93 -0.08 -13.09
N SER A 311 -22.96 0.83 -13.10
CA SER A 311 -23.15 2.21 -13.56
C SER A 311 -22.88 2.38 -15.06
N PHE A 312 -22.56 1.30 -15.78
CA PHE A 312 -22.23 1.38 -17.20
C PHE A 312 -23.48 1.63 -18.05
N ASP A 313 -23.48 2.74 -18.78
CA ASP A 313 -24.55 3.03 -19.73
C ASP A 313 -24.31 2.31 -21.07
N VAL A 314 -25.00 1.17 -21.22
CA VAL A 314 -25.00 0.32 -22.43
C VAL A 314 -25.35 1.11 -23.69
N LYS A 315 -26.12 2.22 -23.59
CA LYS A 315 -26.48 3.04 -24.76
C LYS A 315 -25.27 3.67 -25.43
N ASN A 316 -24.15 3.80 -24.73
CA ASN A 316 -22.91 4.30 -25.33
C ASN A 316 -22.37 3.38 -26.44
N ILE A 317 -22.68 2.07 -26.40
CA ILE A 317 -22.31 1.10 -27.44
C ILE A 317 -23.00 1.43 -28.78
N ASN A 318 -24.17 2.08 -28.75
CA ASN A 318 -24.89 2.47 -29.97
C ASN A 318 -24.14 3.49 -30.83
N LYS A 319 -23.11 4.14 -30.28
CA LYS A 319 -22.26 5.11 -30.99
C LYS A 319 -21.24 4.44 -31.92
N ILE A 320 -21.06 3.12 -31.81
CA ILE A 320 -20.11 2.35 -32.63
C ILE A 320 -20.75 2.07 -33.99
N ASN A 321 -20.15 2.64 -35.05
CA ASN A 321 -20.60 2.49 -36.44
C ASN A 321 -19.50 2.00 -37.38
N SER A 322 -18.31 1.71 -36.86
CA SER A 322 -17.15 1.21 -37.60
C SER A 322 -16.26 0.35 -36.69
N LEU A 323 -15.31 -0.38 -37.29
CA LEU A 323 -14.31 -1.13 -36.53
C LEU A 323 -13.41 -0.19 -35.71
N ASP A 324 -12.99 0.94 -36.28
CA ASP A 324 -12.18 1.94 -35.58
C ASP A 324 -12.90 2.51 -34.36
N ASP A 325 -14.21 2.77 -34.46
CA ASP A 325 -15.02 3.17 -33.31
C ASP A 325 -15.04 2.08 -32.24
N ALA A 326 -15.12 0.81 -32.64
CA ALA A 326 -15.13 -0.32 -31.70
C ALA A 326 -13.80 -0.47 -30.97
N VAL A 327 -12.68 -0.36 -31.70
CA VAL A 327 -11.32 -0.39 -31.12
C VAL A 327 -11.11 0.79 -30.17
N LYS A 328 -11.50 2.00 -30.59
CA LYS A 328 -11.44 3.19 -29.73
C LYS A 328 -12.30 3.02 -28.49
N PHE A 329 -13.54 2.55 -28.65
CA PHE A 329 -14.46 2.32 -27.54
C PHE A 329 -13.89 1.31 -26.55
N TYR A 330 -13.26 0.24 -27.03
CA TYR A 330 -12.60 -0.73 -26.15
C TYR A 330 -11.46 -0.09 -25.35
N THR A 331 -10.55 0.60 -26.03
CA THR A 331 -9.34 1.18 -25.43
C THR A 331 -9.60 2.39 -24.53
N THR A 332 -10.76 3.05 -24.65
CA THR A 332 -11.13 4.21 -23.80
C THR A 332 -12.18 3.90 -22.75
N GLU A 333 -13.14 3.00 -23.02
CA GLU A 333 -14.29 2.75 -22.15
C GLU A 333 -14.43 1.29 -21.75
N PHE A 334 -14.50 0.35 -22.70
CA PHE A 334 -14.89 -1.03 -22.39
C PHE A 334 -13.85 -1.80 -21.57
N TYR A 335 -12.55 -1.50 -21.73
CA TYR A 335 -11.49 -2.10 -20.92
C TYR A 335 -11.74 -1.93 -19.41
N LYS A 336 -12.45 -0.87 -18.98
CA LYS A 336 -12.80 -0.62 -17.58
C LYS A 336 -13.78 -1.68 -17.06
N ILE A 337 -14.69 -2.12 -17.92
CA ILE A 337 -15.68 -3.16 -17.62
C ILE A 337 -14.99 -4.53 -17.52
N ASP A 338 -14.08 -4.83 -18.45
CA ASP A 338 -13.29 -6.06 -18.41
C ASP A 338 -12.34 -6.09 -17.20
N SER A 339 -11.77 -4.94 -16.83
CA SER A 339 -10.98 -4.80 -15.60
C SER A 339 -11.85 -5.08 -14.37
N ALA A 340 -13.08 -4.54 -14.34
CA ALA A 340 -13.98 -4.70 -13.22
C ALA A 340 -14.42 -6.16 -13.03
N ILE A 341 -14.82 -6.86 -14.11
CA ILE A 341 -15.26 -8.27 -13.97
C ILE A 341 -14.10 -9.18 -13.52
N ARG A 342 -12.85 -8.89 -13.90
CA ARG A 342 -11.66 -9.63 -13.45
C ARG A 342 -11.44 -9.48 -11.94
N VAL A 343 -11.62 -8.28 -11.38
CA VAL A 343 -11.60 -8.06 -9.92
C VAL A 343 -12.71 -8.84 -9.23
N ILE A 344 -13.92 -8.81 -9.80
CA ILE A 344 -15.08 -9.55 -9.28
C ILE A 344 -14.84 -11.07 -9.30
N TYR A 345 -14.28 -11.62 -10.38
CA TYR A 345 -13.88 -13.02 -10.46
C TYR A 345 -12.82 -13.36 -9.42
N THR A 346 -11.83 -12.50 -9.20
CA THR A 346 -10.77 -12.74 -8.21
C THR A 346 -11.32 -12.99 -6.81
N GLU A 347 -12.32 -12.20 -6.39
CA GLU A 347 -12.93 -12.32 -5.06
C GLU A 347 -13.98 -13.45 -5.00
N PHE A 348 -14.84 -13.57 -6.02
CA PHE A 348 -16.09 -14.34 -5.91
C PHE A 348 -16.15 -15.62 -6.74
N LEU A 349 -15.06 -16.07 -7.39
CA LEU A 349 -15.07 -17.27 -8.25
C LEU A 349 -15.60 -18.53 -7.52
N ASN A 350 -15.42 -18.62 -6.21
CA ASN A 350 -15.84 -19.75 -5.40
C ASN A 350 -17.29 -19.64 -4.87
N ASP A 351 -17.94 -18.47 -4.97
CA ASP A 351 -19.35 -18.29 -4.61
C ASP A 351 -20.22 -18.20 -5.87
N LYS A 352 -20.54 -19.37 -6.43
CA LYS A 352 -21.33 -19.48 -7.66
C LYS A 352 -22.68 -18.78 -7.57
N SER A 353 -23.33 -18.83 -6.40
CA SER A 353 -24.66 -18.25 -6.21
C SER A 353 -24.65 -16.73 -6.30
N LEU A 354 -23.58 -16.11 -5.80
CA LEU A 354 -23.39 -14.67 -5.83
C LEU A 354 -22.85 -14.22 -7.20
N LEU A 355 -21.89 -14.94 -7.77
CA LEU A 355 -21.20 -14.52 -8.97
C LEU A 355 -22.02 -14.71 -10.26
N LYS A 356 -22.80 -15.80 -10.39
CA LYS A 356 -23.49 -16.14 -11.65
C LYS A 356 -24.39 -15.00 -12.18
N PRO A 357 -25.26 -14.35 -11.37
CA PRO A 357 -26.06 -13.23 -11.86
C PRO A 357 -25.23 -12.02 -12.32
N ILE A 358 -24.15 -11.70 -11.59
CA ILE A 358 -23.25 -10.58 -11.94
C ILE A 358 -22.51 -10.87 -13.25
N GLN A 359 -22.06 -12.11 -13.43
CA GLN A 359 -21.43 -12.57 -14.65
C GLN A 359 -22.40 -12.49 -15.84
N GLU A 360 -23.64 -12.95 -15.69
CA GLU A 360 -24.66 -12.87 -16.75
C GLU A 360 -24.96 -11.41 -17.14
N PHE A 361 -25.00 -10.52 -16.15
CA PHE A 361 -25.14 -9.08 -16.39
C PHE A 361 -23.98 -8.52 -17.22
N TYR A 362 -22.73 -8.86 -16.85
CA TYR A 362 -21.55 -8.51 -17.65
C TYR A 362 -21.60 -9.10 -19.06
N GLU A 363 -21.97 -10.37 -19.21
CA GLU A 363 -22.06 -11.04 -20.51
C GLU A 363 -23.10 -10.39 -21.42
N ASN A 364 -24.22 -9.90 -20.88
CA ASN A 364 -25.19 -9.14 -21.67
C ASN A 364 -24.59 -7.84 -22.23
N ILE A 365 -23.83 -7.11 -21.41
CA ILE A 365 -23.10 -5.91 -21.83
C ILE A 365 -22.07 -6.27 -22.91
N LEU A 366 -21.28 -7.31 -22.66
CA LEU A 366 -20.26 -7.80 -23.59
C LEU A 366 -20.85 -8.24 -24.92
N ASN A 367 -21.91 -9.05 -24.91
CA ASN A 367 -22.55 -9.53 -26.13
C ASN A 367 -23.09 -8.36 -26.97
N THR A 368 -23.60 -7.31 -26.33
CA THR A 368 -24.02 -6.08 -27.02
C THR A 368 -22.84 -5.38 -27.73
N PHE A 369 -21.67 -5.34 -27.08
CA PHE A 369 -20.45 -4.80 -27.68
C PHE A 369 -19.90 -5.72 -28.80
N LEU A 370 -19.88 -7.04 -28.56
CA LEU A 370 -19.40 -8.02 -29.53
C LEU A 370 -20.27 -8.04 -30.79
N GLU A 371 -21.58 -7.82 -30.69
CA GLU A 371 -22.45 -7.68 -31.87
C GLU A 371 -21.95 -6.54 -32.77
N LYS A 372 -21.62 -5.37 -32.21
CA LYS A 372 -21.04 -4.26 -32.96
C LYS A 372 -19.67 -4.61 -33.55
N TRP A 373 -18.79 -5.23 -32.75
CA TRP A 373 -17.47 -5.68 -33.20
C TRP A 373 -17.58 -6.60 -34.43
N PHE A 374 -18.40 -7.66 -34.34
CA PHE A 374 -18.53 -8.65 -35.39
C PHE A 374 -19.29 -8.15 -36.63
N ASN A 375 -20.17 -7.15 -36.49
CA ASN A 375 -20.81 -6.50 -37.62
C ASN A 375 -19.81 -5.71 -38.50
N HIS A 376 -18.69 -5.25 -37.93
CA HIS A 376 -17.65 -4.50 -38.63
C HIS A 376 -16.33 -5.27 -38.79
N PHE A 377 -16.28 -6.55 -38.38
CA PHE A 377 -15.04 -7.31 -38.35
C PHE A 377 -14.45 -7.61 -39.74
N THR A 378 -15.25 -7.53 -40.81
CA THR A 378 -14.75 -7.70 -42.18
C THR A 378 -13.68 -6.67 -42.56
N ASP A 379 -13.66 -5.52 -41.87
CA ASP A 379 -12.67 -4.46 -42.10
C ASP A 379 -11.37 -4.68 -41.30
N TYR A 380 -11.29 -5.77 -40.51
CA TYR A 380 -10.18 -6.03 -39.60
C TYR A 380 -8.86 -6.25 -40.34
N LYS A 381 -7.84 -5.52 -39.88
CA LYS A 381 -6.46 -5.65 -40.34
C LYS A 381 -5.52 -5.60 -39.15
N GLU A 382 -4.74 -6.66 -38.98
CA GLU A 382 -3.65 -6.66 -38.01
C GLU A 382 -2.57 -5.65 -38.41
N ASN A 383 -1.88 -5.09 -37.41
CA ASN A 383 -0.72 -4.21 -37.58
C ASN A 383 0.47 -4.67 -36.72
N GLN A 384 0.50 -5.97 -36.42
CA GLN A 384 1.48 -6.63 -35.55
C GLN A 384 2.70 -7.11 -36.34
N SER A 385 2.50 -7.54 -37.59
CA SER A 385 3.53 -8.09 -38.47
C SER A 385 4.75 -7.16 -38.60
N GLY A 386 5.92 -7.66 -38.19
CA GLY A 386 7.22 -6.99 -38.31
C GLY A 386 7.41 -5.82 -37.35
N LEU A 387 6.56 -5.68 -36.33
CA LEU A 387 6.59 -4.53 -35.41
C LEU A 387 7.95 -4.38 -34.71
N LEU A 388 8.55 -5.47 -34.23
CA LEU A 388 9.84 -5.40 -33.54
C LEU A 388 10.94 -4.83 -34.44
N ALA A 389 10.98 -5.28 -35.70
CA ALA A 389 11.93 -4.77 -36.68
C ALA A 389 11.69 -3.28 -36.97
N SER A 390 10.42 -2.86 -37.06
CA SER A 390 10.05 -1.46 -37.25
C SER A 390 10.53 -0.57 -36.10
N LEU A 391 10.32 -0.99 -34.85
CA LEU A 391 10.74 -0.25 -33.66
C LEU A 391 12.26 -0.13 -33.58
N ILE A 392 12.98 -1.24 -33.74
CA ILE A 392 14.44 -1.27 -33.68
C ILE A 392 15.08 -0.40 -34.76
N ASN A 393 14.46 -0.32 -35.95
CA ASN A 393 14.97 0.50 -37.05
C ASN A 393 14.62 1.99 -36.92
N SER A 394 13.51 2.33 -36.26
CA SER A 394 13.02 3.71 -36.14
C SER A 394 13.50 4.42 -34.87
N ASP A 395 13.66 3.70 -33.76
CA ASP A 395 14.08 4.27 -32.50
C ASP A 395 15.61 4.41 -32.35
N GLN A 396 15.99 5.34 -31.49
CA GLN A 396 17.38 5.56 -31.11
C GLN A 396 17.92 4.42 -30.24
N PRO A 397 19.26 4.23 -30.21
CA PRO A 397 19.94 3.38 -29.24
C PRO A 397 19.47 3.60 -27.79
N ASN A 398 19.64 2.56 -26.98
CA ASN A 398 19.14 2.42 -25.61
C ASN A 398 17.62 2.34 -25.57
N THR A 399 17.06 1.45 -26.39
CA THR A 399 15.64 1.09 -26.39
C THR A 399 15.46 -0.34 -25.89
N ALA A 400 14.60 -0.54 -24.89
CA ALA A 400 14.20 -1.86 -24.42
C ALA A 400 12.75 -2.14 -24.84
N ILE A 401 12.46 -3.39 -25.18
CA ILE A 401 11.14 -3.86 -25.58
C ILE A 401 10.81 -5.10 -24.75
N ILE A 402 9.86 -4.98 -23.83
CA ILE A 402 9.29 -6.11 -23.11
C ILE A 402 8.20 -6.72 -23.98
N VAL A 403 8.40 -7.96 -24.39
CA VAL A 403 7.44 -8.77 -25.14
C VAL A 403 6.76 -9.72 -24.15
N GLY A 404 5.53 -9.40 -23.81
CA GLY A 404 4.65 -10.20 -22.99
C GLY A 404 3.96 -11.30 -23.80
N ASP A 405 3.88 -12.48 -23.21
CA ASP A 405 3.07 -13.62 -23.65
C ASP A 405 1.70 -13.52 -22.97
N GLY A 406 0.68 -13.13 -23.73
CA GLY A 406 -0.68 -12.99 -23.21
C GLY A 406 -0.92 -11.80 -22.26
N VAL A 407 -0.14 -10.72 -22.33
CA VAL A 407 -0.39 -9.51 -21.53
C VAL A 407 -1.57 -8.71 -22.12
N ASN A 408 -2.71 -8.77 -21.44
CA ASN A 408 -3.90 -8.03 -21.84
C ASN A 408 -3.77 -6.51 -21.73
N PHE A 409 -4.57 -5.80 -22.54
CA PHE A 409 -4.64 -4.33 -22.54
C PHE A 409 -4.99 -3.76 -21.16
N GLU A 410 -5.88 -4.40 -20.39
CA GLU A 410 -6.27 -3.93 -19.06
C GLU A 410 -5.10 -3.94 -18.06
N ILE A 411 -4.25 -4.98 -18.12
CA ILE A 411 -3.07 -5.11 -17.23
C ILE A 411 -2.09 -3.99 -17.53
N ALA A 412 -1.78 -3.79 -18.82
CA ALA A 412 -0.91 -2.70 -19.26
C ALA A 412 -1.49 -1.32 -18.93
N ARG A 413 -2.82 -1.14 -19.00
CA ARG A 413 -3.50 0.11 -18.63
C ARG A 413 -3.38 0.43 -17.15
N SER A 414 -3.51 -0.57 -16.29
CA SER A 414 -3.28 -0.42 -14.84
C SER A 414 -1.84 0.02 -14.54
N LEU A 415 -0.87 -0.59 -15.24
CA LEU A 415 0.55 -0.25 -15.14
C LEU A 415 0.86 1.17 -15.66
N TYR A 416 0.27 1.57 -16.79
CA TYR A 416 0.37 2.94 -17.29
C TYR A 416 -0.08 3.95 -16.24
N LEU A 417 -1.23 3.71 -15.61
CA LEU A 417 -1.79 4.64 -14.62
C LEU A 417 -0.90 4.76 -13.38
N SER A 418 -0.18 3.70 -12.99
CA SER A 418 0.78 3.76 -11.88
C SER A 418 2.09 4.47 -12.23
N LEU A 419 2.47 4.53 -13.51
CA LEU A 419 3.76 5.08 -13.95
C LEU A 419 3.67 6.48 -14.58
N GLN A 420 2.51 6.93 -15.04
CA GLN A 420 2.31 8.20 -15.75
C GLN A 420 2.69 9.47 -14.98
N ASN A 421 2.78 9.41 -13.64
CA ASN A 421 3.21 10.53 -12.82
C ASN A 421 4.74 10.61 -12.66
N GLU A 422 5.44 9.51 -12.95
CA GLU A 422 6.90 9.38 -12.82
C GLU A 422 7.60 9.50 -14.19
N PHE A 423 6.94 9.09 -15.27
CA PHE A 423 7.53 9.00 -16.61
C PHE A 423 6.64 9.63 -17.69
N VAL A 424 7.25 9.93 -18.83
CA VAL A 424 6.52 10.24 -20.07
C VAL A 424 5.99 8.92 -20.62
N CYS A 425 4.67 8.74 -20.62
CA CYS A 425 4.03 7.50 -21.00
C CYS A 425 3.14 7.64 -22.24
N SER A 426 2.98 6.55 -22.99
CA SER A 426 1.95 6.41 -24.03
C SER A 426 1.20 5.08 -23.87
N ASP A 427 -0.10 5.08 -24.18
CA ASP A 427 -1.05 3.98 -24.00
C ASP A 427 -1.63 3.46 -25.34
N ASN A 428 -0.81 3.40 -26.39
CA ASN A 428 -1.24 2.91 -27.70
C ASN A 428 -1.54 1.40 -27.68
N PHE A 429 -2.08 0.89 -28.78
CA PHE A 429 -2.42 -0.52 -28.95
C PHE A 429 -1.94 -1.06 -30.30
N ILE A 430 -1.94 -2.39 -30.41
CA ILE A 430 -1.75 -3.16 -31.64
C ILE A 430 -3.01 -4.01 -31.86
N LEU A 431 -3.33 -4.21 -33.13
CA LEU A 431 -4.29 -5.20 -33.61
C LEU A 431 -3.50 -6.46 -33.96
N ALA A 432 -3.61 -7.48 -33.11
CA ALA A 432 -2.90 -8.75 -33.23
C ALA A 432 -3.46 -9.61 -34.38
N ASP A 433 -2.65 -10.49 -34.97
CA ASP A 433 -3.17 -11.43 -35.96
C ASP A 433 -4.03 -12.53 -35.30
N TYR A 434 -4.78 -13.29 -36.10
CA TYR A 434 -5.57 -14.44 -35.63
C TYR A 434 -5.19 -15.76 -36.32
N PRO A 435 -5.33 -16.94 -35.70
CA PRO A 435 -5.76 -17.16 -34.32
C PRO A 435 -4.80 -16.50 -33.33
N SER A 436 -5.34 -15.94 -32.25
CA SER A 436 -4.62 -15.18 -31.22
C SER A 436 -3.84 -16.10 -30.29
N GLU A 437 -2.89 -16.85 -30.83
CA GLU A 437 -2.10 -17.87 -30.13
C GLU A 437 -0.60 -17.55 -30.23
N THR A 438 0.18 -18.00 -29.25
CA THR A 438 1.59 -17.66 -29.12
C THR A 438 2.42 -18.00 -30.35
N GLU A 439 2.20 -19.16 -31.01
CA GLU A 439 2.95 -19.55 -32.21
C GLU A 439 2.73 -18.54 -33.34
N ASN A 440 1.48 -18.21 -33.61
CA ASN A 440 1.10 -17.29 -34.66
C ASN A 440 1.58 -15.87 -34.33
N ASN A 441 1.18 -15.32 -33.19
CA ASN A 441 1.34 -13.91 -32.87
C ASN A 441 2.77 -13.51 -32.51
N MET A 442 3.53 -14.36 -31.80
CA MET A 442 4.96 -14.10 -31.62
C MET A 442 5.71 -14.20 -32.96
N SER A 443 5.28 -15.03 -33.90
CA SER A 443 5.87 -15.01 -35.25
C SER A 443 5.61 -13.68 -35.95
N ARG A 444 4.39 -13.14 -35.85
CA ARG A 444 4.02 -11.83 -36.41
C ARG A 444 4.82 -10.69 -35.80
N LEU A 445 4.99 -10.66 -34.49
CA LEU A 445 5.79 -9.60 -33.84
C LEU A 445 7.23 -9.54 -34.37
N TYR A 446 7.85 -10.70 -34.58
CA TYR A 446 9.25 -10.81 -34.98
C TYR A 446 9.48 -10.75 -36.50
N LEU A 447 8.52 -11.24 -37.30
CA LEU A 447 8.67 -11.53 -38.73
C LEU A 447 7.58 -10.88 -39.58
N SER A 448 7.66 -11.06 -40.90
CA SER A 448 6.67 -10.57 -41.86
C SER A 448 5.36 -11.39 -41.83
N LYS A 449 4.33 -10.85 -42.48
CA LYS A 449 2.94 -11.36 -42.50
C LYS A 449 2.75 -12.77 -43.10
N ASP A 450 3.76 -13.37 -43.71
CA ASP A 450 3.64 -14.70 -44.34
C ASP A 450 4.57 -15.75 -43.73
N GLU A 451 5.32 -15.40 -42.67
CA GLU A 451 6.23 -16.33 -41.98
C GLU A 451 5.72 -16.76 -40.60
N ILE A 452 5.67 -18.07 -40.36
CA ILE A 452 5.43 -18.66 -39.04
C ILE A 452 6.69 -19.43 -38.63
N GLU A 453 7.17 -19.18 -37.41
CA GLU A 453 8.34 -19.85 -36.83
C GLU A 453 8.07 -20.13 -35.36
N ASN A 454 8.00 -21.41 -35.02
CA ASN A 454 7.66 -21.86 -33.67
C ASN A 454 8.85 -21.79 -32.69
N GLU A 455 10.09 -21.86 -33.19
CA GLU A 455 11.27 -21.79 -32.34
C GLU A 455 11.66 -20.34 -32.02
N GLN A 456 11.62 -19.98 -30.74
CA GLN A 456 11.97 -18.65 -30.24
C GLN A 456 13.38 -18.20 -30.70
N SER A 457 14.39 -19.08 -30.63
CA SER A 457 15.77 -18.77 -31.03
C SER A 457 15.87 -18.43 -32.53
N LYS A 458 15.13 -19.14 -33.39
CA LYS A 458 15.10 -18.86 -34.84
C LYS A 458 14.45 -17.51 -35.13
N ARG A 459 13.35 -17.16 -34.44
CA ARG A 459 12.74 -15.81 -34.55
C ARG A 459 13.73 -14.70 -34.19
N GLN A 460 14.48 -14.87 -33.11
CA GLN A 460 15.49 -13.90 -32.65
C GLN A 460 16.64 -13.74 -33.65
N LEU A 461 17.15 -14.85 -34.20
CA LEU A 461 18.19 -14.84 -35.23
C LEU A 461 17.72 -14.12 -36.49
N LYS A 462 16.49 -14.41 -36.96
CA LYS A 462 15.89 -13.73 -38.12
C LYS A 462 15.71 -12.23 -37.87
N LEU A 463 15.19 -11.83 -36.71
CA LEU A 463 15.01 -10.42 -36.36
C LEU A 463 16.35 -9.65 -36.38
N SER A 464 17.40 -10.27 -35.83
CA SER A 464 18.76 -9.70 -35.85
C SER A 464 19.30 -9.57 -37.27
N ALA A 465 19.05 -10.56 -38.13
CA ALA A 465 19.45 -10.53 -39.54
C ALA A 465 18.70 -9.45 -40.35
N ILE A 466 17.39 -9.27 -40.10
CA ILE A 466 16.54 -8.30 -40.79
C ILE A 466 16.92 -6.86 -40.43
N THR A 467 17.14 -6.60 -39.13
CA THR A 467 17.48 -5.26 -38.63
C THR A 467 18.95 -4.89 -38.83
N LYS A 468 19.85 -5.88 -38.88
CA LYS A 468 21.31 -5.68 -38.88
C LYS A 468 21.79 -4.84 -37.68
N LYS A 469 21.04 -4.88 -36.58
CA LYS A 469 21.36 -4.20 -35.32
C LYS A 469 21.88 -5.20 -34.29
N ASN A 470 22.65 -4.71 -33.32
CA ASN A 470 23.07 -5.51 -32.20
C ASN A 470 21.93 -5.56 -31.16
N ILE A 471 21.17 -6.66 -31.17
CA ILE A 471 20.02 -6.87 -30.30
C ILE A 471 20.37 -7.95 -29.28
N ASN A 472 20.16 -7.64 -28.01
CA ASN A 472 20.27 -8.60 -26.93
C ASN A 472 18.89 -9.14 -26.56
N PHE A 473 18.84 -10.41 -26.14
CA PHE A 473 17.61 -11.10 -25.74
C PHE A 473 17.81 -11.72 -24.36
N ILE A 474 16.94 -11.40 -23.40
CA ILE A 474 16.99 -11.95 -22.04
C ILE A 474 15.58 -12.25 -21.53
N TYR A 475 15.46 -13.09 -20.50
CA TYR A 475 14.21 -13.23 -19.75
C TYR A 475 14.05 -12.08 -18.75
N ILE A 476 12.81 -11.77 -18.39
CA ILE A 476 12.48 -10.69 -17.45
C ILE A 476 13.18 -10.86 -16.08
N ASP A 477 13.32 -12.10 -15.61
CA ASP A 477 14.04 -12.46 -14.39
C ASP A 477 15.54 -12.14 -14.45
N ASP A 478 16.13 -12.19 -15.64
CA ASP A 478 17.57 -12.01 -15.85
C ASP A 478 17.99 -10.53 -15.91
N ILE A 479 17.03 -9.59 -15.87
CA ILE A 479 17.31 -8.14 -15.85
C ILE A 479 18.15 -7.78 -14.61
N ASN A 480 19.31 -7.16 -14.86
CA ASN A 480 20.23 -6.65 -13.83
C ASN A 480 21.06 -5.47 -14.37
N TYR A 481 22.00 -4.93 -13.59
CA TYR A 481 22.79 -3.75 -13.98
C TYR A 481 23.71 -3.95 -15.20
N SER A 482 23.98 -5.19 -15.61
CA SER A 482 24.69 -5.50 -16.86
C SER A 482 23.79 -5.43 -18.11
N SER A 483 22.48 -5.32 -17.93
CA SER A 483 21.48 -5.40 -19.00
C SER A 483 21.35 -4.15 -19.86
N LEU A 484 22.29 -3.19 -19.81
CA LEU A 484 22.30 -2.04 -20.70
C LEU A 484 22.96 -2.38 -22.05
N TYR A 485 22.14 -2.42 -23.09
CA TYR A 485 22.51 -2.71 -24.48
C TYR A 485 21.89 -1.67 -25.43
N GLU A 486 22.37 -1.62 -26.68
CA GLU A 486 21.83 -0.70 -27.71
C GLU A 486 20.34 -0.96 -27.94
N TYR A 487 19.98 -2.23 -28.15
CA TYR A 487 18.60 -2.69 -28.22
C TYR A 487 18.46 -3.94 -27.37
N LEU A 488 17.42 -3.99 -26.54
CA LEU A 488 17.14 -5.13 -25.69
C LEU A 488 15.71 -5.60 -25.90
N ILE A 489 15.55 -6.90 -26.15
CA ILE A 489 14.26 -7.58 -26.08
C ILE A 489 14.22 -8.41 -24.81
N VAL A 490 13.21 -8.12 -23.98
CA VAL A 490 12.94 -8.82 -22.73
C VAL A 490 11.73 -9.73 -22.96
N ILE A 491 11.87 -11.01 -22.63
CA ILE A 491 10.82 -12.02 -22.79
C ILE A 491 10.12 -12.22 -21.44
N SER A 492 8.81 -12.02 -21.41
CA SER A 492 7.95 -12.18 -20.24
C SER A 492 6.87 -13.22 -20.54
N LYS A 493 6.83 -14.35 -19.81
CA LYS A 493 5.94 -15.49 -20.11
C LYS A 493 4.86 -15.74 -19.05
N ASP A 494 4.87 -14.95 -17.98
CA ASP A 494 4.21 -15.35 -16.74
C ASP A 494 2.69 -15.35 -16.83
N VAL A 495 2.11 -14.38 -17.55
CA VAL A 495 0.65 -14.25 -17.68
C VAL A 495 0.06 -15.49 -18.35
N ASP A 496 0.50 -15.82 -19.57
CA ASP A 496 -0.05 -16.96 -20.29
C ASP A 496 0.30 -18.30 -19.62
N SER A 497 1.55 -18.47 -19.16
CA SER A 497 1.95 -19.70 -18.48
C SER A 497 1.16 -19.97 -17.20
N LEU A 498 0.85 -18.94 -16.40
CA LEU A 498 -0.01 -19.08 -15.23
C LEU A 498 -1.46 -19.34 -15.64
N GLY A 499 -1.96 -18.62 -16.65
CA GLY A 499 -3.29 -18.81 -17.22
C GLY A 499 -3.54 -20.25 -17.66
N GLU A 500 -2.63 -20.85 -18.43
CA GLU A 500 -2.75 -22.24 -18.86
C GLU A 500 -2.70 -23.24 -17.69
N LYS A 501 -1.78 -23.03 -16.74
CA LYS A 501 -1.54 -23.96 -15.62
C LYS A 501 -2.66 -23.97 -14.59
N ILE A 502 -3.15 -22.80 -14.18
CA ILE A 502 -4.11 -22.66 -13.07
C ILE A 502 -5.40 -21.93 -13.46
N GLN A 503 -5.59 -21.67 -14.75
CA GLN A 503 -6.84 -21.14 -15.32
C GLN A 503 -7.20 -19.79 -14.68
N GLN A 504 -8.48 -19.50 -14.48
CA GLN A 504 -8.95 -18.23 -13.92
C GLN A 504 -8.41 -17.92 -12.52
N ARG A 505 -7.88 -18.92 -11.80
CA ARG A 505 -7.22 -18.70 -10.51
C ARG A 505 -5.91 -17.90 -10.67
N ALA A 506 -5.36 -17.82 -11.89
CA ALA A 506 -4.22 -16.98 -12.23
C ALA A 506 -4.44 -15.50 -11.90
N LEU A 507 -5.70 -15.03 -11.94
CA LEU A 507 -6.06 -13.66 -11.57
C LEU A 507 -5.51 -13.22 -10.20
N LYS A 508 -5.40 -14.15 -9.24
CA LYS A 508 -4.87 -13.86 -7.89
C LYS A 508 -3.39 -13.45 -7.88
N TYR A 509 -2.66 -13.71 -8.95
CA TYR A 509 -1.23 -13.41 -9.10
C TYR A 509 -0.98 -12.22 -10.02
N PHE A 510 -2.00 -11.69 -10.70
CA PHE A 510 -1.80 -10.62 -11.68
C PHE A 510 -1.37 -9.29 -11.06
N ASP A 511 -1.77 -9.00 -9.82
CA ASP A 511 -1.24 -7.84 -9.10
C ASP A 511 0.28 -7.97 -8.86
N GLN A 512 0.77 -9.19 -8.56
CA GLN A 512 2.21 -9.45 -8.41
C GLN A 512 2.96 -9.30 -9.73
N ILE A 513 2.40 -9.83 -10.83
CA ILE A 513 2.98 -9.65 -12.18
C ILE A 513 3.03 -8.16 -12.55
N LYS A 514 1.99 -7.41 -12.20
CA LYS A 514 1.95 -5.96 -12.45
C LYS A 514 3.04 -5.22 -11.66
N GLU A 515 3.22 -5.55 -10.38
CA GLU A 515 4.29 -4.99 -9.55
C GLU A 515 5.66 -5.31 -10.13
N GLU A 516 5.89 -6.56 -10.55
CA GLU A 516 7.12 -6.97 -11.20
C GLU A 516 7.38 -6.20 -12.49
N LEU A 517 6.41 -6.14 -13.41
CA LEU A 517 6.53 -5.37 -14.66
C LEU A 517 6.84 -3.90 -14.39
N SER A 518 6.17 -3.29 -13.40
CA SER A 518 6.44 -1.92 -12.96
C SER A 518 7.89 -1.75 -12.50
N ASP A 519 8.36 -2.63 -11.62
CA ASP A 519 9.71 -2.56 -11.07
C ASP A 519 10.77 -2.77 -12.16
N LYS A 520 10.54 -3.70 -13.10
CA LYS A 520 11.45 -3.94 -14.23
C LYS A 520 11.48 -2.77 -15.20
N ILE A 521 10.35 -2.12 -15.50
CA ILE A 521 10.31 -0.91 -16.33
C ILE A 521 11.07 0.23 -15.65
N LYS A 522 10.80 0.48 -14.37
CA LYS A 522 11.51 1.48 -13.56
C LYS A 522 13.01 1.21 -13.55
N PHE A 523 13.40 -0.05 -13.38
CA PHE A 523 14.80 -0.46 -13.37
C PHE A 523 15.48 -0.28 -14.73
N LEU A 524 14.85 -0.71 -15.84
CA LEU A 524 15.39 -0.49 -17.18
C LEU A 524 15.62 1.00 -17.46
N LEU A 525 14.63 1.84 -17.13
CA LEU A 525 14.77 3.29 -17.26
C LEU A 525 15.87 3.82 -16.34
N SER A 526 15.98 3.33 -15.09
CA SER A 526 16.99 3.80 -14.14
C SER A 526 18.41 3.52 -14.64
N ILE A 527 18.68 2.33 -15.19
CA ILE A 527 20.03 1.94 -15.67
C ILE A 527 20.47 2.63 -16.96
N GLY A 528 19.59 3.37 -17.66
CA GLY A 528 19.96 4.21 -18.80
C GLY A 528 19.20 3.97 -20.11
N TYR A 529 18.16 3.13 -20.10
CA TYR A 529 17.24 3.06 -21.24
C TYR A 529 16.47 4.37 -21.40
N LYS A 530 16.46 4.91 -22.62
CA LYS A 530 15.72 6.14 -22.95
C LYS A 530 14.23 5.88 -23.12
N LYS A 531 13.92 4.69 -23.61
CA LYS A 531 12.55 4.25 -23.88
C LYS A 531 12.42 2.76 -23.59
N VAL A 532 11.35 2.41 -22.90
CA VAL A 532 10.93 1.03 -22.65
C VAL A 532 9.56 0.85 -23.25
N TYR A 533 9.39 -0.16 -24.10
CA TYR A 533 8.09 -0.58 -24.60
C TYR A 533 7.57 -1.78 -23.83
N LEU A 534 6.26 -1.83 -23.60
CA LEU A 534 5.55 -3.03 -23.22
C LEU A 534 4.57 -3.40 -24.33
N ILE A 535 4.81 -4.54 -24.95
CA ILE A 535 3.98 -5.09 -26.02
C ILE A 535 3.53 -6.49 -25.69
N SER A 536 2.39 -6.92 -26.24
CA SER A 536 1.95 -8.31 -26.15
C SER A 536 1.76 -8.92 -27.53
N ASP A 537 1.87 -10.23 -27.60
CA ASP A 537 1.56 -11.00 -28.80
C ASP A 537 0.05 -11.21 -28.97
N HIS A 538 -0.64 -11.63 -27.93
CA HIS A 538 -2.09 -11.74 -27.89
C HIS A 538 -2.62 -11.33 -26.52
N GLY A 539 -3.93 -11.29 -26.40
CA GLY A 539 -4.63 -11.29 -25.11
C GLY A 539 -5.35 -12.61 -24.85
N PHE A 540 -6.19 -12.63 -23.83
CA PHE A 540 -6.99 -13.78 -23.42
C PHE A 540 -8.36 -13.38 -22.86
N VAL A 541 -9.27 -14.34 -22.90
CA VAL A 541 -10.61 -14.25 -22.31
C VAL A 541 -10.73 -15.11 -21.06
N LEU A 542 -11.66 -14.72 -20.18
CA LEU A 542 -12.03 -15.50 -19.02
C LEU A 542 -13.53 -15.80 -19.06
N THR A 543 -13.88 -17.08 -18.96
CA THR A 543 -15.27 -17.53 -19.14
C THR A 543 -16.09 -17.50 -17.85
N GLY A 544 -15.49 -17.14 -16.72
CA GLY A 544 -16.16 -17.16 -15.42
C GLY A 544 -16.62 -18.56 -15.05
N ILE A 545 -17.81 -18.65 -14.48
CA ILE A 545 -18.52 -19.91 -14.27
C ILE A 545 -18.99 -20.42 -15.63
N LEU A 546 -18.47 -21.59 -16.02
CA LEU A 546 -18.76 -22.23 -17.30
C LEU A 546 -19.42 -23.59 -17.08
N GLU A 547 -20.61 -23.77 -17.63
CA GLU A 547 -21.33 -25.04 -17.65
C GLU A 547 -21.21 -25.74 -19.02
N GLU A 548 -21.48 -27.05 -19.08
CA GLU A 548 -21.42 -27.80 -20.36
C GLU A 548 -22.41 -27.30 -21.42
N SER A 549 -23.51 -26.68 -21.00
CA SER A 549 -24.49 -26.03 -21.88
C SER A 549 -23.98 -24.72 -22.47
N ASP A 550 -23.05 -24.05 -21.79
CA ASP A 550 -22.49 -22.76 -22.23
C ASP A 550 -21.47 -22.93 -23.37
N LYS A 551 -20.93 -24.15 -23.52
CA LYS A 551 -19.95 -24.48 -24.55
C LYS A 551 -20.60 -24.69 -25.92
N ILE A 552 -19.93 -24.22 -26.96
CA ILE A 552 -20.45 -24.21 -28.31
C ILE A 552 -20.27 -25.60 -28.94
N SER A 553 -21.40 -26.21 -29.28
CA SER A 553 -21.47 -27.40 -30.14
C SER A 553 -21.62 -26.97 -31.59
N VAL A 554 -20.79 -27.52 -32.48
CA VAL A 554 -20.93 -27.35 -33.93
C VAL A 554 -20.94 -28.73 -34.57
N SER A 555 -21.92 -28.97 -35.44
CA SER A 555 -21.95 -30.16 -36.29
C SER A 555 -21.14 -29.88 -37.54
N LEU A 556 -20.00 -30.56 -37.67
CA LEU A 556 -19.05 -30.39 -38.77
C LEU A 556 -18.93 -31.72 -39.53
N PRO A 557 -18.62 -31.70 -40.84
CA PRO A 557 -18.30 -32.91 -41.56
C PRO A 557 -17.06 -33.60 -40.93
N ASP A 558 -17.14 -34.91 -40.68
CA ASP A 558 -16.19 -35.67 -39.85
C ASP A 558 -14.74 -35.75 -40.39
N LYS A 559 -14.47 -35.22 -41.59
CA LYS A 559 -13.16 -35.32 -42.23
C LYS A 559 -12.48 -33.95 -42.27
N ASN A 560 -11.22 -33.95 -41.83
CA ASN A 560 -10.25 -32.87 -42.01
C ASN A 560 -10.58 -31.56 -41.28
N ILE A 561 -10.87 -31.67 -39.99
CA ILE A 561 -11.01 -30.53 -39.08
C ILE A 561 -9.92 -30.59 -38.00
N ASN A 562 -9.44 -29.43 -37.54
CA ASN A 562 -8.65 -29.34 -36.30
C ASN A 562 -9.35 -28.40 -35.34
N LYS A 563 -9.80 -28.95 -34.21
CA LYS A 563 -10.67 -28.27 -33.26
C LYS A 563 -9.88 -27.83 -32.04
N ASN A 564 -9.83 -26.52 -31.81
CA ASN A 564 -9.26 -25.89 -30.62
C ASN A 564 -10.37 -25.24 -29.78
N GLU A 565 -10.02 -24.77 -28.59
CA GLU A 565 -10.99 -24.21 -27.64
C GLU A 565 -11.69 -22.97 -28.21
N ARG A 566 -10.95 -22.09 -28.90
CA ARG A 566 -11.47 -20.80 -29.41
C ARG A 566 -11.71 -20.76 -30.91
N TYR A 567 -11.22 -21.75 -31.66
CA TYR A 567 -11.30 -21.78 -33.12
C TYR A 567 -11.28 -23.20 -33.69
N ILE A 568 -11.69 -23.35 -34.95
CA ILE A 568 -11.66 -24.63 -35.67
C ILE A 568 -11.11 -24.41 -37.08
N TRP A 569 -10.04 -25.11 -37.44
CA TRP A 569 -9.52 -25.15 -38.82
C TRP A 569 -10.32 -26.11 -39.69
N LEU A 570 -10.55 -25.72 -40.95
CA LEU A 570 -11.30 -26.45 -41.96
C LEU A 570 -10.53 -26.42 -43.30
N GLU A 571 -10.44 -27.55 -43.98
CA GLU A 571 -9.88 -27.59 -45.35
C GLU A 571 -10.81 -26.98 -46.38
N ASN A 572 -12.11 -27.07 -46.16
CA ASN A 572 -13.14 -26.61 -47.09
C ASN A 572 -14.12 -25.67 -46.40
N SER A 573 -14.61 -24.69 -47.15
CA SER A 573 -15.62 -23.75 -46.70
C SER A 573 -16.93 -24.45 -46.32
N LEU A 574 -17.57 -24.03 -45.22
CA LEU A 574 -18.91 -24.48 -44.86
C LEU A 574 -19.94 -23.84 -45.80
N LYS A 575 -20.87 -24.66 -46.31
CA LYS A 575 -22.00 -24.16 -47.11
C LYS A 575 -22.95 -23.26 -46.31
N TYR A 576 -23.06 -23.53 -45.01
CA TYR A 576 -23.88 -22.77 -44.08
C TYR A 576 -23.08 -22.52 -42.80
N VAL A 577 -22.87 -21.24 -42.49
CA VAL A 577 -22.21 -20.81 -41.26
C VAL A 577 -23.30 -20.35 -40.29
N PRO A 578 -23.46 -21.00 -39.12
CA PRO A 578 -24.38 -20.56 -38.09
C PRO A 578 -24.16 -19.09 -37.69
N ASN A 579 -25.24 -18.35 -37.41
CA ASN A 579 -25.17 -16.90 -37.15
C ASN A 579 -24.23 -16.51 -35.99
N ASN A 580 -24.07 -17.39 -35.00
CA ASN A 580 -23.21 -17.22 -33.83
C ASN A 580 -21.72 -17.52 -34.12
N LEU A 581 -21.38 -17.90 -35.34
CA LEU A 581 -20.02 -18.20 -35.79
C LEU A 581 -19.59 -17.25 -36.92
N VAL A 582 -18.29 -17.15 -37.13
CA VAL A 582 -17.67 -16.45 -38.25
C VAL A 582 -16.67 -17.39 -38.90
N GLN A 583 -16.75 -17.53 -40.22
CA GLN A 583 -15.75 -18.24 -41.01
C GLN A 583 -14.90 -17.22 -41.76
N LEU A 584 -13.58 -17.39 -41.71
CA LEU A 584 -12.61 -16.56 -42.42
C LEU A 584 -11.75 -17.45 -43.32
N GLU A 585 -11.34 -16.91 -44.47
CA GLU A 585 -10.34 -17.53 -45.34
C GLU A 585 -8.95 -17.24 -44.79
N LYS A 586 -8.19 -18.29 -44.49
CA LYS A 586 -6.81 -18.21 -44.01
C LYS A 586 -6.13 -19.55 -44.21
N SER A 587 -5.00 -19.57 -44.90
CA SER A 587 -4.25 -20.79 -45.17
C SER A 587 -3.30 -21.12 -44.01
N TYR A 588 -3.34 -22.36 -43.52
CA TYR A 588 -2.37 -22.91 -42.60
C TYR A 588 -2.24 -24.42 -42.83
N LYS A 589 -1.04 -24.87 -43.24
CA LYS A 589 -0.78 -26.27 -43.63
C LYS A 589 -1.74 -26.73 -44.75
N THR A 590 -2.65 -27.65 -44.46
CA THR A 590 -3.66 -28.14 -45.42
C THR A 590 -5.02 -27.43 -45.29
N TYR A 591 -5.17 -26.56 -44.28
CA TYR A 591 -6.42 -25.85 -44.00
C TYR A 591 -6.47 -24.52 -44.75
N GLU A 592 -7.64 -24.16 -45.25
CA GLU A 592 -7.87 -22.90 -46.00
C GLU A 592 -8.88 -21.98 -45.32
N TYR A 593 -9.60 -22.48 -44.32
CA TYR A 593 -10.61 -21.72 -43.58
C TYR A 593 -10.48 -21.93 -42.08
N ILE A 594 -10.82 -20.90 -41.32
CA ILE A 594 -10.90 -20.94 -39.86
C ILE A 594 -12.26 -20.45 -39.38
N LEU A 595 -12.81 -21.14 -38.39
CA LEU A 595 -14.11 -20.86 -37.78
C LEU A 595 -13.92 -20.38 -36.35
N PHE A 596 -14.58 -19.27 -36.01
CA PHE A 596 -14.57 -18.66 -34.68
C PHE A 596 -15.98 -18.50 -34.15
N SER A 597 -16.12 -18.40 -32.82
CA SER A 597 -17.35 -17.92 -32.19
C SER A 597 -17.42 -16.40 -32.18
N LYS A 598 -18.64 -15.84 -32.32
CA LYS A 598 -18.94 -14.43 -32.05
C LYS A 598 -19.03 -14.09 -30.54
N SER A 599 -18.50 -14.94 -29.67
CA SER A 599 -18.55 -14.78 -28.22
C SER A 599 -17.25 -15.23 -27.55
N ILE A 600 -17.13 -14.95 -26.26
CA ILE A 600 -16.04 -15.48 -25.42
C ILE A 600 -16.24 -16.95 -25.03
N ARG A 601 -17.35 -17.59 -25.43
CA ARG A 601 -17.63 -18.99 -25.10
C ARG A 601 -16.76 -19.94 -25.93
N PRO A 602 -16.23 -21.01 -25.33
CA PRO A 602 -15.36 -21.95 -26.01
C PRO A 602 -16.16 -23.01 -26.79
N PHE A 603 -15.55 -23.61 -27.79
CA PHE A 603 -16.04 -24.84 -28.42
C PHE A 603 -15.88 -26.04 -27.49
N LYS A 604 -16.77 -27.02 -27.61
CA LYS A 604 -16.65 -28.30 -26.89
C LYS A 604 -15.42 -29.09 -27.36
N THR A 605 -14.37 -29.08 -26.55
CA THR A 605 -13.09 -29.79 -26.72
C THR A 605 -12.72 -30.56 -25.46
N VAL A 606 -11.66 -31.37 -25.53
CA VAL A 606 -11.07 -32.03 -24.35
C VAL A 606 -10.06 -31.08 -23.74
N GLY A 607 -10.16 -30.81 -22.43
CA GLY A 607 -9.23 -29.93 -21.74
C GLY A 607 -9.84 -29.20 -20.55
N ASN A 608 -9.01 -28.44 -19.86
CA ASN A 608 -9.45 -27.48 -18.87
C ASN A 608 -10.01 -26.23 -19.56
N TYR A 609 -10.91 -25.54 -18.88
CA TYR A 609 -11.52 -24.32 -19.36
C TYR A 609 -11.44 -23.24 -18.30
N GLY A 610 -11.52 -22.00 -18.75
CA GLY A 610 -11.62 -20.85 -17.87
C GLY A 610 -10.73 -19.71 -18.30
N TYR A 611 -9.52 -20.03 -18.73
CA TYR A 611 -8.58 -19.13 -19.38
C TYR A 611 -8.34 -19.63 -20.79
N SER A 612 -8.54 -18.79 -21.80
CA SER A 612 -8.25 -19.17 -23.18
C SER A 612 -7.86 -18.01 -24.08
N ASN A 613 -7.09 -18.35 -25.09
CA ASN A 613 -6.63 -17.51 -26.18
C ASN A 613 -6.90 -18.24 -27.53
N GLY A 614 -6.61 -17.60 -28.65
CA GLY A 614 -6.78 -18.16 -29.98
C GLY A 614 -8.02 -17.64 -30.71
N GLY A 615 -8.94 -16.94 -30.06
CA GLY A 615 -10.13 -16.35 -30.69
C GLY A 615 -9.90 -15.02 -31.39
N ILE A 616 -10.99 -14.33 -31.72
CA ILE A 616 -10.99 -13.05 -32.44
C ILE A 616 -11.80 -11.95 -31.73
N THR A 617 -11.94 -12.06 -30.41
CA THR A 617 -12.61 -11.03 -29.62
C THR A 617 -11.67 -9.84 -29.35
N PRO A 618 -12.20 -8.64 -29.07
CA PRO A 618 -11.38 -7.47 -28.73
C PRO A 618 -10.37 -7.73 -27.60
N GLN A 619 -10.76 -8.52 -26.60
CA GLN A 619 -9.90 -8.92 -25.47
C GLN A 619 -8.67 -9.73 -25.88
N GLU A 620 -8.75 -10.42 -27.01
CA GLU A 620 -7.68 -11.27 -27.54
C GLU A 620 -6.85 -10.51 -28.59
N LEU A 621 -7.49 -9.63 -29.37
CA LEU A 621 -6.89 -8.99 -30.55
C LEU A 621 -6.43 -7.55 -30.34
N ILE A 622 -6.95 -6.82 -29.35
CA ILE A 622 -6.48 -5.47 -29.01
C ILE A 622 -5.49 -5.60 -27.87
N VAL A 623 -4.20 -5.52 -28.22
CA VAL A 623 -3.09 -5.78 -27.29
C VAL A 623 -2.29 -4.50 -27.02
N PRO A 624 -1.60 -4.40 -25.87
CA PRO A 624 -0.89 -3.17 -25.53
C PRO A 624 0.28 -2.88 -26.46
N PHE A 625 0.48 -1.59 -26.76
CA PHE A 625 1.69 -1.01 -27.36
C PHE A 625 2.14 0.22 -26.56
N PHE A 626 2.56 -0.04 -25.33
CA PHE A 626 2.76 1.03 -24.35
C PHE A 626 4.23 1.44 -24.37
N SER A 627 4.51 2.71 -24.07
CA SER A 627 5.89 3.17 -23.94
C SER A 627 6.07 4.06 -22.73
N PHE A 628 7.27 3.99 -22.16
CA PHE A 628 7.69 4.69 -20.96
C PHE A 628 9.06 5.31 -21.22
N ALA A 629 9.23 6.60 -20.92
CA ALA A 629 10.47 7.32 -21.13
C ALA A 629 10.75 8.32 -20.00
N LYS A 630 12.02 8.59 -19.73
CA LYS A 630 12.43 9.65 -18.79
C LYS A 630 12.11 11.04 -19.36
N ASN A 631 11.90 12.02 -18.46
CA ASN A 631 11.82 13.41 -18.86
C ASN A 631 13.20 13.89 -19.36
N LYS A 632 13.22 14.69 -20.44
CA LYS A 632 14.47 15.21 -21.03
C LYS A 632 15.35 16.02 -20.05
N THR A 633 14.81 16.46 -18.91
CA THR A 633 15.51 17.23 -17.89
C THR A 633 16.47 16.40 -17.04
N ASP A 634 16.46 15.07 -17.14
CA ASP A 634 17.29 14.19 -16.31
C ASP A 634 18.69 13.91 -16.90
N GLU A 635 19.02 14.42 -18.09
CA GLU A 635 20.26 14.09 -18.84
C GLU A 635 21.50 14.96 -18.47
N PHE A 636 21.44 15.87 -17.49
CA PHE A 636 22.52 16.86 -17.23
C PHE A 636 23.62 16.38 -16.25
N GLY A 637 24.15 15.17 -16.46
CA GLY A 637 25.25 14.61 -15.67
C GLY A 637 26.64 14.79 -16.31
N LEU A 638 27.70 14.90 -15.50
CA LEU A 638 29.09 14.80 -15.97
C LEU A 638 29.34 13.39 -16.53
N ASN A 639 29.93 13.28 -17.73
CA ASN A 639 30.30 11.98 -18.31
C ASN A 639 31.53 11.42 -17.60
N ILE A 640 31.48 10.16 -17.17
CA ILE A 640 32.58 9.48 -16.47
C ILE A 640 32.78 8.10 -17.10
N ASN A 641 34.02 7.82 -17.47
CA ASN A 641 34.41 6.57 -18.14
C ASN A 641 35.51 5.82 -17.37
N ILE A 642 35.52 4.50 -17.46
CA ILE A 642 36.60 3.62 -17.02
C ILE A 642 37.65 3.57 -18.14
N ILE A 643 38.84 4.10 -17.89
CA ILE A 643 39.86 4.28 -18.95
C ILE A 643 40.83 3.11 -19.09
N ASN A 644 40.88 2.18 -18.13
CA ASN A 644 41.83 1.08 -18.12
C ASN A 644 41.19 -0.31 -18.27
N LYS A 645 40.13 -0.42 -19.07
CA LYS A 645 39.38 -1.68 -19.27
C LYS A 645 40.24 -2.85 -19.76
N VAL A 646 41.23 -2.59 -20.62
CA VAL A 646 42.14 -3.62 -21.13
C VAL A 646 43.03 -4.17 -20.00
N GLU A 647 43.54 -3.31 -19.12
CA GLU A 647 44.34 -3.73 -17.96
C GLU A 647 43.52 -4.61 -17.00
N LEU A 648 42.22 -4.30 -16.83
CA LEU A 648 41.31 -5.04 -15.96
C LEU A 648 41.03 -6.47 -16.43
N LEU A 649 41.23 -6.79 -17.71
CA LEU A 649 41.07 -8.15 -18.26
C LEU A 649 42.29 -9.06 -18.01
N GLU A 650 43.43 -8.49 -17.64
CA GLU A 650 44.69 -9.22 -17.49
C GLU A 650 45.37 -8.98 -16.13
N VAL A 651 44.59 -8.88 -15.06
CA VAL A 651 45.16 -8.56 -13.74
C VAL A 651 46.05 -9.69 -13.24
N VAL A 652 47.30 -9.35 -12.92
CA VAL A 652 48.27 -10.22 -12.26
C VAL A 652 48.30 -9.91 -10.76
N GLY A 653 48.08 -10.91 -9.91
CA GLY A 653 48.06 -10.76 -8.45
C GLY A 653 46.64 -10.68 -7.88
N ASN A 654 46.51 -10.28 -6.61
CA ASN A 654 45.22 -10.28 -5.88
C ASN A 654 44.56 -8.91 -5.77
N SER A 655 45.20 -7.82 -6.20
CA SER A 655 44.61 -6.48 -6.27
C SER A 655 44.58 -5.94 -7.70
N PHE A 656 43.63 -5.05 -7.97
CA PHE A 656 43.46 -4.34 -9.24
C PHE A 656 43.09 -2.89 -8.98
N VAL A 657 43.47 -2.01 -9.91
CA VAL A 657 43.17 -0.58 -9.84
C VAL A 657 42.20 -0.20 -10.94
N VAL A 658 41.14 0.49 -10.58
CA VAL A 658 40.15 1.06 -11.50
C VAL A 658 40.46 2.53 -11.69
N LYS A 659 40.74 2.93 -12.93
CA LYS A 659 41.00 4.34 -13.29
C LYS A 659 39.74 4.92 -13.93
N LEU A 660 39.19 5.96 -13.32
CA LEU A 660 38.00 6.67 -13.78
C LEU A 660 38.39 8.07 -14.25
N LYS A 661 37.86 8.50 -15.40
CA LYS A 661 38.10 9.82 -15.97
C LYS A 661 36.78 10.51 -16.28
N SER A 662 36.66 11.79 -15.89
CA SER A 662 35.63 12.67 -16.40
C SER A 662 36.08 13.36 -17.70
N GLU A 663 35.14 13.61 -18.62
CA GLU A 663 35.43 14.36 -19.86
C GLU A 663 35.73 15.85 -19.58
N ASP A 664 36.49 16.48 -20.49
CA ASP A 664 36.82 17.90 -20.46
C ASP A 664 35.66 18.77 -20.99
N GLU A 665 35.57 20.03 -20.55
CA GLU A 665 34.50 20.97 -20.88
C GLU A 665 34.19 21.04 -22.39
N SER A 666 32.98 20.63 -22.77
CA SER A 666 32.38 20.99 -24.06
C SER A 666 31.08 21.78 -23.91
N ASP A 667 30.51 21.87 -22.71
CA ASP A 667 29.20 22.49 -22.50
C ASP A 667 29.08 23.08 -21.08
N PHE A 668 28.84 24.39 -21.00
CA PHE A 668 28.76 25.18 -19.75
C PHE A 668 27.59 24.78 -18.82
N MET A 669 26.70 23.89 -19.30
CA MET A 669 25.50 23.44 -18.61
C MET A 669 25.66 22.13 -17.81
N LYS A 670 26.84 21.48 -17.81
CA LYS A 670 27.07 20.23 -17.06
C LYS A 670 27.52 20.48 -15.61
N ALA A 671 27.17 19.57 -14.69
CA ALA A 671 27.56 19.65 -13.27
C ALA A 671 29.09 19.58 -13.06
N ASN A 672 29.62 20.39 -12.13
CA ASN A 672 31.06 20.45 -11.79
C ASN A 672 31.62 19.15 -11.17
N PHE A 673 30.74 18.30 -10.66
CA PHE A 673 31.08 17.00 -10.13
C PHE A 673 29.93 16.04 -10.33
N ARG A 674 30.20 14.74 -10.25
CA ARG A 674 29.20 13.69 -10.21
C ARG A 674 29.58 12.66 -9.15
N LYS A 675 28.60 12.28 -8.34
CA LYS A 675 28.76 11.24 -7.33
C LYS A 675 28.47 9.90 -7.97
N VAL A 676 29.37 8.95 -7.76
CA VAL A 676 29.33 7.64 -8.39
C VAL A 676 29.54 6.53 -7.39
N ILE A 677 29.18 5.33 -7.80
CA ILE A 677 29.35 4.11 -7.03
C ILE A 677 29.76 2.98 -7.98
N LEU A 678 30.60 2.05 -7.49
CA LEU A 678 31.03 0.87 -8.23
C LEU A 678 30.30 -0.36 -7.69
N VAL A 679 29.70 -1.13 -8.59
CA VAL A 679 28.97 -2.36 -8.28
C VAL A 679 29.63 -3.51 -9.04
N PHE A 680 29.88 -4.64 -8.37
CA PHE A 680 30.42 -5.84 -9.02
C PHE A 680 29.36 -6.94 -9.08
N LEU A 681 29.26 -7.55 -10.26
CA LEU A 681 28.29 -8.58 -10.60
C LEU A 681 29.01 -9.85 -11.03
N LYS A 682 28.61 -11.00 -10.49
CA LYS A 682 29.00 -12.32 -11.00
C LYS A 682 27.77 -13.02 -11.54
N ASP A 683 27.81 -13.40 -12.81
CA ASP A 683 26.72 -14.10 -13.49
C ASP A 683 25.38 -13.36 -13.29
N GLY A 684 25.41 -12.02 -13.45
CA GLY A 684 24.27 -11.11 -13.23
C GLY A 684 23.94 -10.78 -11.77
N LYS A 685 24.50 -11.49 -10.79
CA LYS A 685 24.22 -11.28 -9.36
C LYS A 685 25.22 -10.33 -8.71
N GLN A 686 24.71 -9.27 -8.08
CA GLN A 686 25.50 -8.35 -7.28
C GLN A 686 26.12 -9.05 -6.08
N PHE A 687 27.45 -8.98 -5.95
CA PHE A 687 28.18 -9.48 -4.78
C PHE A 687 28.98 -8.38 -4.06
N TYR A 688 29.09 -7.20 -4.65
CA TYR A 688 29.78 -6.05 -4.07
C TYR A 688 29.14 -4.73 -4.50
N GLU A 689 29.05 -3.80 -3.56
CA GLU A 689 28.69 -2.39 -3.78
C GLU A 689 29.65 -1.54 -2.94
N GLY A 690 30.36 -0.62 -3.61
CA GLY A 690 31.34 0.25 -2.96
C GLY A 690 30.73 1.48 -2.31
N ASP A 691 31.55 2.28 -1.63
CA ASP A 691 31.10 3.57 -1.11
C ASP A 691 30.82 4.58 -2.24
N ILE A 692 29.95 5.55 -1.95
CA ILE A 692 29.71 6.69 -2.84
C ILE A 692 30.93 7.63 -2.78
N PHE A 693 31.45 8.01 -3.94
CA PHE A 693 32.51 9.02 -4.03
C PHE A 693 32.29 10.01 -5.17
N GLU A 694 32.89 11.18 -5.06
CA GLU A 694 32.75 12.30 -6.00
C GLU A 694 33.87 12.30 -7.04
N ILE A 695 33.53 12.53 -8.30
CA ILE A 695 34.48 12.81 -9.39
C ILE A 695 34.20 14.21 -9.92
N LYS A 696 35.23 15.06 -9.92
CA LYS A 696 35.16 16.43 -10.41
C LYS A 696 35.40 16.48 -11.92
N ILE A 697 34.95 17.53 -12.59
CA ILE A 697 35.27 17.79 -14.00
C ILE A 697 36.78 17.76 -14.25
N SER A 698 37.19 17.28 -15.44
CA SER A 698 38.60 17.19 -15.85
C SER A 698 39.52 16.47 -14.85
N SER A 699 39.01 15.46 -14.14
CA SER A 699 39.77 14.72 -13.14
C SER A 699 39.91 13.24 -13.49
N VAL A 700 41.03 12.66 -13.07
CA VAL A 700 41.28 11.22 -13.11
C VAL A 700 41.46 10.75 -11.68
N ILE A 701 40.69 9.74 -11.28
CA ILE A 701 40.82 9.10 -9.96
C ILE A 701 41.14 7.62 -10.12
N SER A 702 41.83 7.07 -9.14
CA SER A 702 42.15 5.64 -9.06
C SER A 702 41.58 5.06 -7.78
N LYS A 703 40.93 3.90 -7.89
CA LYS A 703 40.41 3.13 -6.75
C LYS A 703 41.00 1.72 -6.81
N GLU A 704 41.61 1.28 -5.72
CA GLU A 704 42.18 -0.06 -5.63
C GLU A 704 41.20 -1.02 -4.94
N PHE A 705 41.10 -2.22 -5.47
CA PHE A 705 40.25 -3.29 -4.97
C PHE A 705 41.03 -4.60 -4.94
N SER A 706 40.56 -5.56 -4.15
CA SER A 706 41.09 -6.92 -4.14
C SER A 706 40.08 -7.92 -4.68
N PHE A 707 40.56 -8.96 -5.37
CA PHE A 707 39.74 -10.12 -5.66
C PHE A 707 39.34 -10.78 -4.32
N SER A 708 38.04 -10.97 -4.13
CA SER A 708 37.47 -11.67 -2.98
C SER A 708 37.00 -13.06 -3.41
N SER A 709 35.70 -13.25 -3.62
CA SER A 709 35.05 -14.54 -3.88
C SER A 709 35.16 -15.01 -5.32
N TYR A 710 35.42 -14.10 -6.26
CA TYR A 710 35.40 -14.38 -7.69
C TYR A 710 36.67 -13.90 -8.37
N LYS A 711 37.15 -14.68 -9.34
CA LYS A 711 38.33 -14.37 -10.17
C LYS A 711 37.98 -13.71 -11.50
N GLU A 712 36.70 -13.66 -11.84
CA GLU A 712 36.18 -13.07 -13.07
C GLU A 712 34.75 -12.57 -12.83
N PHE A 713 34.51 -11.28 -13.05
CA PHE A 713 33.23 -10.62 -12.79
C PHE A 713 33.09 -9.33 -13.61
N ASP A 714 31.87 -8.81 -13.71
CA ASP A 714 31.59 -7.51 -14.31
C ASP A 714 31.59 -6.41 -13.26
N MET A 715 32.15 -5.27 -13.62
CA MET A 715 32.17 -4.05 -12.83
C MET A 715 31.36 -2.98 -13.54
N ILE A 716 30.37 -2.44 -12.84
CA ILE A 716 29.47 -1.40 -13.33
C ILE A 716 29.71 -0.12 -12.53
N LEU A 717 29.92 0.98 -13.25
CA LEU A 717 29.98 2.33 -12.70
C LEU A 717 28.60 2.97 -12.80
N LEU A 718 28.02 3.34 -11.67
CA LEU A 718 26.70 3.94 -11.59
C LEU A 718 26.76 5.38 -11.08
N ASP A 719 25.81 6.21 -11.49
CA ASP A 719 25.45 7.43 -10.77
C ASP A 719 24.89 7.09 -9.39
N SER A 720 25.35 7.76 -8.34
CA SER A 720 24.90 7.43 -6.97
C SER A 720 23.45 7.81 -6.70
N ASN A 721 22.92 8.81 -7.40
CA ASN A 721 21.58 9.36 -7.18
C ASN A 721 20.57 8.68 -8.12
N THR A 722 20.85 8.64 -9.42
CA THR A 722 19.91 8.12 -10.42
C THR A 722 20.03 6.62 -10.64
N ARG A 723 21.14 6.00 -10.17
CA ARG A 723 21.52 4.61 -10.44
C ARG A 723 21.71 4.30 -11.94
N GLU A 724 21.87 5.34 -12.76
CA GLU A 724 22.18 5.21 -14.18
C GLU A 724 23.55 4.59 -14.40
N THR A 725 23.64 3.63 -15.31
CA THR A 725 24.92 3.04 -15.71
C THR A 725 25.70 4.02 -16.57
N LEU A 726 26.83 4.48 -16.03
CA LEU A 726 27.73 5.43 -16.68
C LEU A 726 28.72 4.71 -17.58
N ASP A 727 29.31 3.63 -17.05
CA ASP A 727 30.24 2.80 -17.78
C ASP A 727 30.34 1.39 -17.19
N ARG A 728 30.93 0.45 -17.93
CA ARG A 728 31.18 -0.93 -17.47
C ARG A 728 32.52 -1.46 -17.97
N ALA A 729 33.07 -2.42 -17.21
CA ALA A 729 34.26 -3.19 -17.59
C ALA A 729 34.18 -4.61 -17.00
N SER A 730 34.71 -5.60 -17.69
CA SER A 730 34.92 -6.93 -17.11
C SER A 730 36.30 -6.98 -16.45
N VAL A 731 36.37 -7.64 -15.29
CA VAL A 731 37.58 -7.77 -14.48
C VAL A 731 37.95 -9.24 -14.37
N LYS A 732 39.19 -9.60 -14.71
CA LYS A 732 39.66 -10.98 -14.72
C LYS A 732 41.07 -11.13 -14.15
N GLN A 733 41.19 -12.04 -13.19
CA GLN A 733 42.47 -12.45 -12.61
C GLN A 733 43.13 -13.51 -13.51
N LYS A 734 44.33 -13.19 -14.00
CA LYS A 734 45.12 -14.11 -14.83
C LYS A 734 45.71 -15.21 -13.95
N GLN A 735 45.36 -16.47 -14.22
CA GLN A 735 46.06 -17.61 -13.61
C GLN A 735 47.39 -17.81 -14.32
N ILE A 736 48.48 -17.43 -13.66
CA ILE A 736 49.82 -17.80 -14.12
C ILE A 736 49.97 -19.31 -13.85
N ARG A 737 50.14 -20.11 -14.91
CA ARG A 737 50.53 -21.53 -14.76
C ARG A 737 51.84 -21.56 -14.00
N ASN A 738 51.87 -22.26 -12.87
CA ASN A 738 53.12 -22.59 -12.18
C ASN A 738 54.05 -23.26 -13.20
N ILE A 739 55.14 -22.58 -13.55
CA ILE A 739 56.28 -23.23 -14.19
C ILE A 739 56.90 -24.06 -13.07
N ASN A 740 56.78 -25.39 -13.16
CA ASN A 740 57.47 -26.31 -12.27
C ASN A 740 58.96 -25.99 -12.34
N LEU A 741 59.53 -25.61 -11.19
CA LEU A 741 60.97 -25.65 -10.94
C LEU A 741 61.40 -27.07 -10.60
#